data_AF-A0A849R6N5-F1
#
_entry.id   AF-A0A849R6N5-F1
#
_cell.length_a   1.000
_cell.length_b   1.000
_cell.length_c   1.000
_cell.angle_alpha   90.00
_cell.angle_beta   90.00
_cell.angle_gamma   90.00
#
_symmetry.space_group_name_H-M   'P 1'
#
loop_
_entity.id
_entity.type
_entity.pdbx_description
1 polymer ?
#
loop_
_entity_poly.entity_id
_entity_poly.type
_entity_poly.pdbx_seq_one_letter_code
_entity_poly.pdbx_strand_id
1 'polypeptide(L)'
;ATGDDMGGIYVTADNCNISNNIATNNDLGIFLQLSSNNTLDNNIANSNSVGIFLFESSNNNTLTSNIANSNNYSGIVLFESSNNNTLTSNTADLNSEFGIFLQSSSNNNLASNTANSNNYSGIFLQSSSNNNTLTSNTADSNNYSGIVLESSSNNNTLTSNIANSNSVHGIVLESSSYNILIDNIADSNSDGILLFESSNNNTLNSNTANSNSKIGIDLYKSSNNNTLNSNTANSNSIRGIVLFESSNNNTLTSNIANSNSDCGIFLQSSSYNILIDNIADSNSVHGINLQFSSNNTLTSNIANSNNYSGIFLQSSSNNNTLNSNTADLNSEFGIVLLESSNNNTLNNNTANSNNYSGILLQSSSNNNTLNNNTADLNSQVGIFLQSSSNNTLISNTANSNRGGIALWLSSDNTLYQNIMYNNTEYGNAMDTGANNWNSSSLGNYYDDIYQTYMLNETAYSWINTTKLDADWNDTADNNYSAKVPIGFDFILDNVTYTDMQIVSNGVIQLIPDGGIELNVSSNCSYTNWSTTYPNETFIFALCDILYPDTGGWYGYKTYTAGENDSENNQISHNLTVIDYHVSTYSDHNYSTNPNDYQIVLYENGTLRFNFKNLNYTKLGYNLYSGIYLGDSSSTHAKETIHVGRAGQYENETSYSTPIIRTLSSTYDDNGNGIADAVYPIGDDDARTGTAVDNYPLVMASKASSPSGVSTTSFTVHTTITDHADVGISNVALYYRKDSGAWTKYTDSVTGTFTFSATSGEYYFYTVATDNAGKVEGVPSTYDSHTTVTITTDGGGGGGGGGGGSSGEEYENIEFKDVSRVYISNNADISFTFDKAGNEIQYINYKALTSQGYISATIEVLKDTSSFAKEAAAGIICKNINIWVGKSGYATEANIENPVVGFKVEKKWIQDNDIEVSSIKLNRYHGDTWTALPTESTDEDALYVHFESQTPGFSPFAITGQKNTLVAPPEPRALMSPPEPTDAVIPVAEVETPPEPTPWWRYLLFGVVALVTIAGAYMYMRKRQG
;
A
#
# COMPACT_ATOMS: atom_id res chain seq x y z
N ALA A 1 27.77 -41.69 33.42
CA ALA A 1 28.80 -42.64 32.99
C ALA A 1 30.08 -41.88 32.64
N THR A 2 31.23 -42.44 32.97
CA THR A 2 32.58 -41.87 32.78
C THR A 2 33.52 -42.98 32.30
N GLY A 3 34.19 -42.82 31.17
CA GLY A 3 35.10 -43.82 30.58
C GLY A 3 35.88 -43.29 29.38
N ASP A 4 37.04 -43.90 29.11
CA ASP A 4 38.11 -43.24 28.37
C ASP A 4 38.07 -43.42 26.83
N ASP A 5 37.35 -44.38 26.23
CA ASP A 5 37.56 -44.68 24.78
C ASP A 5 36.34 -45.03 23.89
N MET A 6 35.17 -45.47 24.40
CA MET A 6 34.06 -45.95 23.51
C MET A 6 32.77 -45.14 23.61
N GLY A 7 32.56 -44.41 24.70
CA GLY A 7 31.30 -43.74 24.98
C GLY A 7 30.91 -43.88 26.45
N GLY A 8 30.43 -42.83 27.09
CA GLY A 8 29.84 -42.92 28.42
C GLY A 8 28.67 -43.92 28.42
N ILE A 9 27.79 -43.80 27.43
CA ILE A 9 26.75 -44.80 27.12
C ILE A 9 26.91 -45.19 25.66
N TYR A 10 27.31 -46.44 25.41
CA TYR A 10 27.49 -46.98 24.06
C TYR A 10 26.39 -48.00 23.73
N VAL A 11 25.69 -47.79 22.61
CA VAL A 11 24.49 -48.52 22.22
C VAL A 11 24.63 -49.07 20.81
N THR A 12 24.51 -50.39 20.69
CA THR A 12 24.53 -51.16 19.43
C THR A 12 23.28 -52.01 19.24
N ALA A 13 22.22 -51.73 20.01
CA ALA A 13 20.97 -52.47 20.01
C ALA A 13 19.79 -51.52 19.74
N ASP A 14 18.85 -51.98 18.93
CA ASP A 14 17.65 -51.22 18.58
C ASP A 14 16.60 -51.17 19.69
N ASN A 15 15.68 -50.22 19.62
CA ASN A 15 14.52 -50.09 20.52
C ASN A 15 14.91 -49.88 22.00
N CYS A 16 16.08 -49.30 22.26
CA CYS A 16 16.50 -48.94 23.59
C CYS A 16 15.81 -47.64 24.06
N ASN A 17 15.50 -47.58 25.36
CA ASN A 17 15.11 -46.34 26.01
C ASN A 17 16.24 -45.86 26.92
N ILE A 18 16.83 -44.72 26.58
CA ILE A 18 17.95 -44.09 27.27
C ILE A 18 17.42 -42.76 27.80
N SER A 19 16.87 -42.74 29.02
CA SER A 19 16.32 -41.50 29.58
C SER A 19 16.95 -41.11 30.91
N ASN A 20 17.03 -39.80 31.17
CA ASN A 20 17.45 -39.23 32.46
C ASN A 20 18.87 -39.63 32.89
N ASN A 21 19.78 -39.82 31.93
CA ASN A 21 21.16 -40.18 32.22
C ASN A 21 22.07 -38.94 32.20
N ILE A 22 23.20 -39.04 32.90
CA ILE A 22 24.29 -38.06 32.86
C ILE A 22 25.56 -38.75 32.35
N ALA A 23 26.06 -38.36 31.18
CA ALA A 23 27.29 -38.84 30.56
C ALA A 23 28.26 -37.67 30.32
N THR A 24 29.23 -37.48 31.22
CA THR A 24 30.14 -36.32 31.20
C THR A 24 31.59 -36.74 31.32
N ASN A 25 32.52 -35.93 30.80
CA ASN A 25 33.97 -36.20 30.80
C ASN A 25 34.36 -37.51 30.09
N ASN A 26 33.72 -37.81 28.97
CA ASN A 26 34.05 -38.92 28.08
C ASN A 26 34.58 -38.37 26.74
N ASP A 27 35.15 -39.23 25.90
CA ASP A 27 35.35 -38.85 24.48
C ASP A 27 33.97 -38.68 23.80
N LEU A 28 33.16 -39.74 23.78
CA LEU A 28 31.76 -39.69 23.34
C LEU A 28 30.83 -39.76 24.56
N GLY A 29 29.85 -38.86 24.71
CA GLY A 29 28.91 -38.90 25.83
C GLY A 29 27.93 -40.07 25.70
N ILE A 30 27.01 -39.97 24.74
CA ILE A 30 26.09 -41.04 24.34
C ILE A 30 26.36 -41.39 22.88
N PHE A 31 26.72 -42.63 22.60
CA PHE A 31 27.11 -43.10 21.28
C PHE A 31 26.18 -44.21 20.79
N LEU A 32 25.51 -43.98 19.66
CA LEU A 32 24.69 -44.95 18.94
C LEU A 32 25.42 -45.31 17.64
N GLN A 33 25.70 -46.60 17.47
CA GLN A 33 26.31 -47.12 16.25
C GLN A 33 25.48 -48.26 15.71
N LEU A 34 25.10 -48.20 14.43
CA LEU A 34 24.25 -49.20 13.78
C LEU A 34 23.00 -49.53 14.62
N SER A 35 22.43 -48.49 15.25
CA SER A 35 21.42 -48.64 16.29
C SER A 35 20.22 -47.74 15.99
N SER A 36 19.05 -48.35 15.81
CA SER A 36 17.85 -47.72 15.28
C SER A 36 16.65 -47.81 16.24
N ASN A 37 15.66 -46.94 16.03
CA ASN A 37 14.41 -46.92 16.80
C ASN A 37 14.60 -46.70 18.31
N ASN A 38 15.68 -46.03 18.72
CA ASN A 38 15.95 -45.74 20.12
C ASN A 38 15.32 -44.41 20.55
N THR A 39 14.98 -44.32 21.82
CA THR A 39 14.53 -43.07 22.46
C THR A 39 15.63 -42.57 23.39
N LEU A 40 16.08 -41.34 23.17
CA LEU A 40 16.98 -40.60 24.05
C LEU A 40 16.19 -39.42 24.61
N ASP A 41 15.81 -39.48 25.89
CA ASP A 41 14.94 -38.46 26.50
C ASP A 41 15.57 -37.86 27.76
N ASN A 42 15.68 -36.54 27.82
CA ASN A 42 16.14 -35.79 28.99
C ASN A 42 17.51 -36.26 29.53
N ASN A 43 18.48 -36.57 28.65
CA ASN A 43 19.84 -36.89 29.05
C ASN A 43 20.75 -35.65 29.06
N ILE A 44 21.79 -35.68 29.89
CA ILE A 44 22.83 -34.67 29.97
C ILE A 44 24.16 -35.28 29.49
N ALA A 45 24.64 -34.84 28.34
CA ALA A 45 25.85 -35.27 27.68
C ALA A 45 26.88 -34.12 27.53
N ASN A 46 27.23 -33.47 28.65
CA ASN A 46 28.08 -32.29 28.66
C ASN A 46 29.56 -32.60 28.88
N SER A 47 30.45 -31.68 28.49
CA SER A 47 31.89 -31.77 28.79
C SER A 47 32.54 -33.07 28.30
N ASN A 48 32.09 -33.58 27.16
CA ASN A 48 32.71 -34.67 26.42
C ASN A 48 33.50 -34.10 25.22
N SER A 49 34.10 -34.94 24.38
CA SER A 49 34.52 -34.50 23.03
C SER A 49 33.29 -34.28 22.16
N VAL A 50 32.45 -35.30 22.01
CA VAL A 50 31.11 -35.20 21.40
C VAL A 50 30.05 -35.55 22.43
N GLY A 51 29.00 -34.75 22.55
CA GLY A 51 27.91 -35.01 23.50
C GLY A 51 27.09 -36.25 23.13
N ILE A 52 26.33 -36.18 22.04
CA ILE A 52 25.52 -37.29 21.52
C ILE A 52 25.93 -37.57 20.09
N PHE A 53 26.25 -38.83 19.78
CA PHE A 53 26.74 -39.22 18.46
C PHE A 53 25.93 -40.39 17.89
N LEU A 54 25.26 -40.17 16.76
CA LEU A 54 24.58 -41.18 15.95
C LEU A 54 25.44 -41.44 14.71
N PHE A 55 25.91 -42.67 14.56
CA PHE A 55 26.88 -43.06 13.55
C PHE A 55 26.44 -44.33 12.81
N GLU A 56 26.84 -44.43 11.55
CA GLU A 56 26.65 -45.59 10.67
C GLU A 56 25.21 -46.12 10.67
N SER A 57 24.32 -45.51 9.89
CA SER A 57 22.94 -46.01 9.73
C SER A 57 22.15 -46.15 11.04
N SER A 58 22.43 -45.30 12.03
CA SER A 58 21.63 -45.18 13.24
C SER A 58 20.36 -44.39 12.93
N ASN A 59 19.32 -45.09 12.49
CA ASN A 59 18.13 -44.50 11.88
C ASN A 59 16.91 -44.48 12.82
N ASN A 60 15.93 -43.62 12.53
CA ASN A 60 14.64 -43.61 13.22
C ASN A 60 14.75 -43.44 14.75
N ASN A 61 15.81 -42.80 15.25
CA ASN A 61 15.97 -42.50 16.66
C ASN A 61 15.27 -41.19 17.01
N THR A 62 14.73 -41.12 18.23
CA THR A 62 14.06 -39.94 18.77
C THR A 62 14.88 -39.37 19.92
N LEU A 63 15.38 -38.15 19.75
CA LEU A 63 16.14 -37.39 20.74
C LEU A 63 15.27 -36.24 21.22
N THR A 64 14.81 -36.29 22.47
CA THR A 64 13.93 -35.27 23.06
C THR A 64 14.55 -34.66 24.31
N SER A 65 14.56 -33.33 24.40
CA SER A 65 14.96 -32.60 25.62
C SER A 65 16.36 -32.93 26.16
N ASN A 66 17.28 -33.41 25.32
CA ASN A 66 18.65 -33.71 25.76
C ASN A 66 19.50 -32.45 25.78
N ILE A 67 20.48 -32.41 26.69
CA ILE A 67 21.43 -31.31 26.86
C ILE A 67 22.83 -31.83 26.53
N ALA A 68 23.47 -31.28 25.50
CA ALA A 68 24.80 -31.63 25.01
C ALA A 68 25.67 -30.38 24.90
N ASN A 69 25.92 -29.75 26.04
CA ASN A 69 26.59 -28.45 26.13
C ASN A 69 28.08 -28.57 26.48
N SER A 70 28.85 -27.55 26.10
CA SER A 70 30.24 -27.38 26.53
C SER A 70 31.12 -28.59 26.22
N ASN A 71 30.91 -29.23 25.08
CA ASN A 71 31.77 -30.30 24.57
C ASN A 71 32.97 -29.72 23.80
N ASN A 72 34.09 -30.45 23.83
CA ASN A 72 35.36 -30.04 23.21
C ASN A 72 35.36 -30.13 21.68
N TYR A 73 34.29 -30.70 21.10
CA TYR A 73 34.04 -30.74 19.67
C TYR A 73 32.61 -30.30 19.37
N SER A 74 31.67 -31.24 19.24
CA SER A 74 30.27 -30.96 18.86
C SER A 74 29.27 -31.42 19.92
N GLY A 75 28.11 -30.77 19.99
CA GLY A 75 27.03 -31.17 20.90
C GLY A 75 26.35 -32.46 20.45
N ILE A 76 25.62 -32.41 19.33
CA ILE A 76 24.89 -33.55 18.76
C ILE A 76 25.37 -33.79 17.33
N VAL A 77 25.74 -35.02 16.99
CA VAL A 77 26.26 -35.38 15.67
C VAL A 77 25.47 -36.54 15.07
N LEU A 78 25.03 -36.38 13.81
CA LEU A 78 24.44 -37.42 12.97
C LEU A 78 25.34 -37.62 11.76
N PHE A 79 25.86 -38.82 11.58
CA PHE A 79 26.93 -39.08 10.62
C PHE A 79 26.74 -40.40 9.89
N GLU A 80 27.19 -40.45 8.63
CA GLU A 80 27.21 -41.64 7.78
C GLU A 80 25.86 -42.36 7.69
N SER A 81 24.92 -41.76 6.94
CA SER A 81 23.59 -42.31 6.69
C SER A 81 22.72 -42.50 7.92
N SER A 82 22.93 -41.69 8.98
CA SER A 82 22.04 -41.64 10.14
C SER A 82 20.79 -40.83 9.80
N ASN A 83 19.83 -41.48 9.15
CA ASN A 83 18.66 -40.90 8.51
C ASN A 83 17.38 -41.07 9.33
N ASN A 84 16.35 -40.29 9.00
CA ASN A 84 15.00 -40.40 9.58
C ASN A 84 14.96 -40.21 11.11
N ASN A 85 15.95 -39.54 11.70
CA ASN A 85 15.97 -39.26 13.14
C ASN A 85 15.15 -38.01 13.45
N THR A 86 14.56 -37.97 14.64
CA THR A 86 13.80 -36.83 15.16
C THR A 86 14.52 -36.23 16.36
N LEU A 87 14.90 -34.96 16.27
CA LEU A 87 15.53 -34.19 17.33
C LEU A 87 14.57 -33.08 17.73
N THR A 88 13.98 -33.17 18.92
CA THR A 88 13.01 -32.19 19.43
C THR A 88 13.47 -31.57 20.74
N SER A 89 13.51 -30.24 20.81
CA SER A 89 13.78 -29.50 22.05
C SER A 89 15.11 -29.83 22.73
N ASN A 90 16.12 -30.27 21.97
CA ASN A 90 17.46 -30.50 22.52
C ASN A 90 18.24 -29.19 22.61
N THR A 91 19.20 -29.13 23.54
CA THR A 91 20.11 -28.00 23.73
C THR A 91 21.55 -28.45 23.48
N ALA A 92 22.26 -27.76 22.61
CA ALA A 92 23.63 -28.06 22.21
C ALA A 92 24.46 -26.76 22.13
N ASP A 93 24.62 -26.13 23.29
CA ASP A 93 25.22 -24.81 23.44
C ASP A 93 26.70 -24.87 23.86
N LEU A 94 27.44 -23.80 23.56
CA LEU A 94 28.80 -23.57 24.08
C LEU A 94 29.81 -24.67 23.70
N ASN A 95 29.58 -25.40 22.61
CA ASN A 95 30.51 -26.40 22.10
C ASN A 95 31.65 -25.74 21.30
N SER A 96 32.79 -26.41 21.22
CA SER A 96 34.01 -25.84 20.63
C SER A 96 33.98 -25.76 19.09
N GLU A 97 33.09 -26.50 18.44
CA GLU A 97 32.80 -26.40 17.01
C GLU A 97 31.31 -26.21 16.78
N PHE A 98 30.57 -27.31 16.59
CA PHE A 98 29.17 -27.27 16.17
C PHE A 98 28.21 -27.57 17.33
N GLY A 99 27.05 -26.91 17.34
CA GLY A 99 25.97 -27.34 18.23
C GLY A 99 25.38 -28.67 17.74
N ILE A 100 24.77 -28.65 16.55
CA ILE A 100 24.19 -29.83 15.89
C ILE A 100 24.82 -30.00 14.51
N PHE A 101 25.40 -31.16 14.23
CA PHE A 101 26.09 -31.45 12.98
C PHE A 101 25.52 -32.68 12.28
N LEU A 102 25.15 -32.53 11.01
CA LEU A 102 24.63 -33.58 10.13
C LEU A 102 25.57 -33.73 8.92
N GLN A 103 26.24 -34.88 8.80
CA GLN A 103 27.04 -35.21 7.63
C GLN A 103 26.52 -36.46 6.93
N SER A 104 26.26 -36.35 5.63
CA SER A 104 25.73 -37.45 4.81
C SER A 104 24.50 -38.11 5.45
N SER A 105 23.62 -37.29 6.05
CA SER A 105 22.50 -37.74 6.87
C SER A 105 21.23 -36.99 6.44
N SER A 106 20.29 -37.73 5.88
CA SER A 106 19.12 -37.23 5.16
C SER A 106 17.81 -37.56 5.88
N ASN A 107 16.74 -36.84 5.53
CA ASN A 107 15.38 -37.08 6.04
C ASN A 107 15.23 -36.92 7.56
N ASN A 108 16.10 -36.16 8.22
CA ASN A 108 15.99 -35.91 9.67
C ASN A 108 15.08 -34.71 9.96
N ASN A 109 14.39 -34.76 11.10
CA ASN A 109 13.53 -33.68 11.58
C ASN A 109 14.13 -33.04 12.83
N LEU A 110 14.49 -31.77 12.76
CA LEU A 110 15.02 -30.97 13.85
C LEU A 110 13.97 -29.91 14.21
N ALA A 111 13.30 -30.08 15.35
CA ALA A 111 12.26 -29.17 15.81
C ALA A 111 12.62 -28.52 17.15
N SER A 112 12.54 -27.19 17.23
CA SER A 112 12.68 -26.43 18.48
C SER A 112 13.97 -26.67 19.25
N ASN A 113 15.06 -27.07 18.58
CA ASN A 113 16.36 -27.25 19.22
C ASN A 113 17.07 -25.91 19.41
N THR A 114 17.96 -25.85 20.39
CA THR A 114 18.82 -24.69 20.69
C THR A 114 20.28 -25.08 20.48
N ALA A 115 21.01 -24.29 19.70
CA ALA A 115 22.42 -24.51 19.35
C ALA A 115 23.18 -23.18 19.36
N ASN A 116 23.25 -22.55 20.53
CA ASN A 116 23.72 -21.20 20.72
C ASN A 116 25.16 -21.13 21.21
N SER A 117 25.83 -20.01 20.91
CA SER A 117 27.13 -19.67 21.49
C SER A 117 28.21 -20.74 21.29
N ASN A 118 28.09 -21.53 20.23
CA ASN A 118 29.13 -22.46 19.80
C ASN A 118 30.27 -21.69 19.13
N ASN A 119 31.49 -22.22 19.25
CA ASN A 119 32.68 -21.53 18.76
C ASN A 119 32.87 -21.65 17.23
N TYR A 120 32.04 -22.44 16.55
CA TYR A 120 31.88 -22.39 15.10
C TYR A 120 30.42 -22.14 14.72
N SER A 121 29.71 -23.12 14.14
CA SER A 121 28.32 -22.92 13.69
C SER A 121 27.29 -23.57 14.62
N GLY A 122 26.09 -22.99 14.71
CA GLY A 122 25.02 -23.58 15.54
C GLY A 122 24.54 -24.91 14.97
N ILE A 123 23.96 -24.89 13.77
CA ILE A 123 23.48 -26.08 13.06
C ILE A 123 24.18 -26.18 11.71
N PHE A 124 24.77 -27.33 11.40
CA PHE A 124 25.57 -27.53 10.19
C PHE A 124 25.18 -28.81 9.46
N LEU A 125 24.78 -28.68 8.19
CA LEU A 125 24.42 -29.79 7.29
C LEU A 125 25.43 -29.84 6.15
N GLN A 126 26.06 -31.00 5.95
CA GLN A 126 27.13 -31.17 4.97
C GLN A 126 27.02 -32.47 4.17
N SER A 127 27.62 -32.45 2.98
CA SER A 127 27.91 -33.65 2.17
C SER A 127 26.66 -34.44 1.81
N SER A 128 25.73 -33.82 1.07
CA SER A 128 24.47 -34.47 0.66
C SER A 128 23.55 -34.87 1.83
N SER A 129 23.52 -34.07 2.88
CA SER A 129 22.48 -34.13 3.92
C SER A 129 21.19 -33.53 3.35
N ASN A 130 20.44 -34.34 2.61
CA ASN A 130 19.26 -33.92 1.84
C ASN A 130 17.95 -34.14 2.59
N ASN A 131 16.90 -33.43 2.18
CA ASN A 131 15.51 -33.67 2.65
C ASN A 131 15.35 -33.55 4.18
N ASN A 132 16.21 -32.81 4.88
CA ASN A 132 16.05 -32.55 6.30
C ASN A 132 15.06 -31.39 6.52
N THR A 133 14.31 -31.46 7.61
CA THR A 133 13.38 -30.41 8.04
C THR A 133 13.88 -29.78 9.32
N LEU A 134 14.09 -28.47 9.31
CA LEU A 134 14.50 -27.66 10.45
C LEU A 134 13.36 -26.69 10.78
N THR A 135 12.67 -26.89 11.89
CA THR A 135 11.54 -26.06 12.30
C THR A 135 11.78 -25.42 13.66
N SER A 136 11.67 -24.10 13.73
CA SER A 136 11.73 -23.33 14.99
C SER A 136 13.00 -23.55 15.83
N ASN A 137 14.11 -23.92 15.20
CA ASN A 137 15.39 -24.03 15.90
C ASN A 137 16.00 -22.65 16.14
N THR A 138 16.78 -22.52 17.22
CA THR A 138 17.53 -21.32 17.56
C THR A 138 19.03 -21.61 17.49
N ALA A 139 19.77 -20.82 16.72
CA ALA A 139 21.20 -20.94 16.47
C ALA A 139 21.85 -19.55 16.55
N ASP A 140 21.78 -18.95 17.74
CA ASP A 140 22.17 -17.57 18.00
C ASP A 140 23.57 -17.45 18.59
N SER A 141 24.20 -16.29 18.33
CA SER A 141 25.44 -15.87 18.98
C SER A 141 26.61 -16.84 18.81
N ASN A 142 26.63 -17.62 17.74
CA ASN A 142 27.75 -18.50 17.41
C ASN A 142 28.92 -17.68 16.83
N ASN A 143 30.14 -18.13 17.08
CA ASN A 143 31.35 -17.42 16.66
C ASN A 143 31.64 -17.55 15.16
N TYR A 144 30.81 -18.26 14.40
CA TYR A 144 30.83 -18.25 12.94
C TYR A 144 29.43 -18.01 12.37
N SER A 145 28.72 -19.07 11.96
CA SER A 145 27.40 -18.97 11.33
C SER A 145 26.30 -19.60 12.17
N GLY A 146 25.05 -19.14 12.04
CA GLY A 146 23.93 -19.76 12.74
C GLY A 146 23.59 -21.12 12.15
N ILE A 147 23.10 -21.15 10.91
CA ILE A 147 22.70 -22.36 10.19
C ILE A 147 23.42 -22.45 8.85
N VAL A 148 24.03 -23.59 8.54
CA VAL A 148 24.77 -23.78 7.28
C VAL A 148 24.35 -25.06 6.58
N LEU A 149 24.06 -24.95 5.29
CA LEU A 149 23.85 -26.06 4.35
C LEU A 149 24.95 -26.00 3.29
N GLU A 150 25.80 -27.01 3.27
CA GLU A 150 27.00 -27.03 2.43
C GLU A 150 27.07 -28.32 1.59
N SER A 151 27.75 -28.25 0.45
CA SER A 151 28.21 -29.40 -0.34
C SER A 151 27.07 -30.31 -0.77
N SER A 152 26.19 -29.77 -1.62
CA SER A 152 25.01 -30.46 -2.18
C SER A 152 24.00 -30.93 -1.13
N SER A 153 23.86 -30.20 -0.02
CA SER A 153 22.78 -30.41 0.94
C SER A 153 21.49 -29.79 0.39
N ASN A 154 20.83 -30.54 -0.48
CA ASN A 154 19.71 -30.11 -1.31
C ASN A 154 18.35 -30.53 -0.72
N ASN A 155 17.28 -29.88 -1.18
CA ASN A 155 15.90 -30.22 -0.82
C ASN A 155 15.61 -30.15 0.70
N ASN A 156 16.35 -29.35 1.45
CA ASN A 156 16.08 -29.13 2.87
C ASN A 156 15.06 -28.00 3.06
N THR A 157 14.25 -28.12 4.12
CA THR A 157 13.23 -27.13 4.48
C THR A 157 13.57 -26.51 5.83
N LEU A 158 13.74 -25.19 5.86
CA LEU A 158 14.00 -24.40 7.06
C LEU A 158 12.78 -23.50 7.30
N THR A 159 12.03 -23.74 8.38
CA THR A 159 10.83 -22.97 8.72
C THR A 159 10.96 -22.33 10.10
N SER A 160 10.78 -21.01 10.16
CA SER A 160 10.74 -20.24 11.41
C SER A 160 11.97 -20.41 12.32
N ASN A 161 13.14 -20.71 11.76
CA ASN A 161 14.38 -20.79 12.54
C ASN A 161 14.93 -19.40 12.83
N ILE A 162 15.67 -19.29 13.92
CA ILE A 162 16.28 -18.05 14.40
C ILE A 162 17.81 -18.25 14.40
N ALA A 163 18.52 -17.37 13.71
CA ALA A 163 19.97 -17.42 13.53
C ALA A 163 20.56 -16.00 13.66
N ASN A 164 20.41 -15.41 14.84
CA ASN A 164 20.74 -14.02 15.11
C ASN A 164 22.10 -13.85 15.77
N SER A 165 22.69 -12.67 15.59
CA SER A 165 23.91 -12.23 16.31
C SER A 165 25.11 -13.17 16.18
N ASN A 166 25.16 -13.98 15.12
CA ASN A 166 26.33 -14.78 14.78
C ASN A 166 27.41 -13.88 14.16
N SER A 167 28.67 -14.21 14.42
CA SER A 167 29.78 -13.30 14.11
C SER A 167 29.99 -13.08 12.61
N VAL A 168 29.56 -14.03 11.78
CA VAL A 168 29.70 -14.00 10.32
C VAL A 168 28.32 -14.05 9.64
N HIS A 169 27.68 -15.21 9.55
CA HIS A 169 26.44 -15.34 8.79
C HIS A 169 25.28 -15.83 9.63
N GLY A 170 24.05 -15.38 9.34
CA GLY A 170 22.86 -15.99 9.93
C GLY A 170 22.61 -17.37 9.33
N ILE A 171 22.23 -17.40 8.06
CA ILE A 171 21.93 -18.64 7.31
C ILE A 171 22.76 -18.70 6.02
N VAL A 172 23.42 -19.82 5.75
CA VAL A 172 24.26 -20.01 4.56
C VAL A 172 23.83 -21.24 3.77
N LEU A 173 23.67 -21.06 2.45
CA LEU A 173 23.50 -22.12 1.47
C LEU A 173 24.69 -22.07 0.50
N GLU A 174 25.60 -23.02 0.64
CA GLU A 174 26.82 -23.11 -0.18
C GLU A 174 26.77 -24.35 -1.06
N SER A 175 26.86 -24.15 -2.38
CA SER A 175 26.73 -25.24 -3.37
C SER A 175 25.52 -26.15 -3.08
N SER A 176 24.41 -25.55 -2.65
CA SER A 176 23.24 -26.25 -2.11
C SER A 176 21.97 -25.67 -2.76
N SER A 177 21.25 -26.53 -3.47
CA SER A 177 20.16 -26.19 -4.37
C SER A 177 18.82 -26.77 -3.91
N TYR A 178 17.72 -26.23 -4.43
CA TYR A 178 16.36 -26.72 -4.14
C TYR A 178 15.95 -26.67 -2.66
N ASN A 179 16.59 -25.81 -1.86
CA ASN A 179 16.24 -25.62 -0.45
C ASN A 179 15.13 -24.56 -0.31
N ILE A 180 14.30 -24.73 0.73
CA ILE A 180 13.15 -23.88 1.02
C ILE A 180 13.35 -23.22 2.38
N LEU A 181 13.40 -21.90 2.42
CA LEU A 181 13.51 -21.09 3.64
C LEU A 181 12.23 -20.27 3.80
N ILE A 182 11.47 -20.54 4.87
CA ILE A 182 10.20 -19.86 5.18
C ILE A 182 10.27 -19.23 6.57
N ASP A 183 9.95 -17.95 6.69
CA ASP A 183 9.84 -17.22 7.97
C ASP A 183 11.08 -17.29 8.87
N ASN A 184 12.27 -17.54 8.33
CA ASN A 184 13.48 -17.57 9.13
C ASN A 184 13.94 -16.15 9.47
N ILE A 185 14.60 -16.01 10.62
CA ILE A 185 15.13 -14.73 11.12
C ILE A 185 16.65 -14.85 11.22
N ALA A 186 17.36 -13.95 10.54
CA ALA A 186 18.81 -13.91 10.42
C ALA A 186 19.31 -12.46 10.65
N ASP A 187 18.99 -11.90 11.82
CA ASP A 187 19.24 -10.51 12.17
C ASP A 187 20.57 -10.31 12.92
N SER A 188 21.15 -9.12 12.78
CA SER A 188 22.33 -8.68 13.56
C SER A 188 23.58 -9.55 13.38
N ASN A 189 23.74 -10.20 12.24
CA ASN A 189 24.94 -10.94 11.83
C ASN A 189 25.91 -10.02 11.04
N SER A 190 27.02 -10.55 10.50
CA SER A 190 27.73 -9.83 9.43
C SER A 190 26.87 -9.78 8.18
N ASP A 191 26.50 -10.93 7.64
CA ASP A 191 25.52 -11.05 6.55
C ASP A 191 24.35 -11.91 7.04
N GLY A 192 23.12 -11.54 6.68
CA GLY A 192 21.93 -12.26 7.16
C GLY A 192 21.79 -13.64 6.53
N ILE A 193 21.40 -13.67 5.25
CA ILE A 193 21.21 -14.90 4.47
C ILE A 193 22.12 -14.86 3.24
N LEU A 194 22.98 -15.89 3.08
CA LEU A 194 23.93 -15.99 1.97
C LEU A 194 23.66 -17.24 1.12
N LEU A 195 23.48 -17.05 -0.19
CA LEU A 195 23.43 -18.10 -1.20
C LEU A 195 24.70 -18.00 -2.06
N PHE A 196 25.59 -18.97 -1.91
CA PHE A 196 26.95 -18.89 -2.44
C PHE A 196 27.31 -20.10 -3.32
N GLU A 197 28.10 -19.82 -4.37
CA GLU A 197 28.72 -20.83 -5.25
C GLU A 197 27.71 -21.82 -5.86
N SER A 198 26.94 -21.36 -6.85
CA SER A 198 25.97 -22.20 -7.56
C SER A 198 24.88 -22.81 -6.67
N SER A 199 24.48 -22.09 -5.61
CA SER A 199 23.27 -22.38 -4.84
C SER A 199 22.04 -21.96 -5.63
N ASN A 200 21.56 -22.88 -6.48
CA ASN A 200 20.53 -22.61 -7.48
C ASN A 200 19.15 -23.12 -7.05
N ASN A 201 18.08 -22.58 -7.66
CA ASN A 201 16.72 -23.09 -7.49
C ASN A 201 16.24 -23.13 -6.04
N ASN A 202 16.74 -22.26 -5.16
CA ASN A 202 16.28 -22.13 -3.79
C ASN A 202 15.09 -21.16 -3.71
N THR A 203 14.22 -21.37 -2.72
CA THR A 203 13.06 -20.52 -2.45
C THR A 203 13.19 -19.90 -1.07
N LEU A 204 13.20 -18.57 -1.01
CA LEU A 204 13.21 -17.79 0.21
C LEU A 204 11.86 -17.05 0.28
N ASN A 205 11.01 -17.43 1.23
CA ASN A 205 9.71 -16.81 1.45
C ASN A 205 9.63 -16.18 2.84
N SER A 206 9.27 -14.90 2.92
CA SER A 206 8.98 -14.20 4.19
C SER A 206 10.11 -14.23 5.22
N ASN A 207 11.37 -14.40 4.80
CA ASN A 207 12.50 -14.39 5.71
C ASN A 207 12.87 -12.95 6.09
N THR A 208 13.41 -12.79 7.30
CA THR A 208 13.87 -11.49 7.84
C THR A 208 15.39 -11.53 8.03
N ALA A 209 16.08 -10.54 7.48
CA ALA A 209 17.53 -10.38 7.54
C ALA A 209 17.90 -8.90 7.76
N ASN A 210 17.55 -8.39 8.94
CA ASN A 210 17.65 -6.99 9.30
C ASN A 210 18.89 -6.69 10.15
N SER A 211 19.31 -5.42 10.11
CA SER A 211 20.32 -4.88 11.04
C SER A 211 21.65 -5.64 11.01
N ASN A 212 21.97 -6.31 9.90
CA ASN A 212 23.25 -6.96 9.71
C ASN A 212 24.33 -5.90 9.45
N SER A 213 25.56 -6.17 9.92
CA SER A 213 26.68 -5.23 9.79
C SER A 213 27.24 -5.11 8.36
N LYS A 214 26.72 -5.91 7.42
CA LYS A 214 26.95 -5.79 5.99
C LYS A 214 25.65 -5.95 5.20
N ILE A 215 25.37 -7.15 4.67
CA ILE A 215 24.28 -7.40 3.72
C ILE A 215 23.14 -8.15 4.40
N GLY A 216 21.89 -7.82 4.06
CA GLY A 216 20.73 -8.59 4.50
C GLY A 216 20.66 -9.96 3.81
N ILE A 217 20.43 -9.97 2.50
CA ILE A 217 20.35 -11.18 1.68
C ILE A 217 21.31 -11.07 0.49
N ASP A 218 22.23 -12.02 0.35
CA ASP A 218 23.26 -12.02 -0.70
C ASP A 218 23.20 -13.29 -1.57
N LEU A 219 23.07 -13.10 -2.88
CA LEU A 219 23.15 -14.14 -3.91
C LEU A 219 24.45 -13.94 -4.69
N TYR A 220 25.45 -14.76 -4.38
CA TYR A 220 26.82 -14.56 -4.82
C TYR A 220 27.38 -15.75 -5.62
N LYS A 221 28.16 -15.45 -6.67
CA LYS A 221 28.88 -16.41 -7.53
C LYS A 221 27.97 -17.45 -8.18
N SER A 222 27.24 -17.02 -9.21
CA SER A 222 26.40 -17.91 -10.03
C SER A 222 25.28 -18.62 -9.26
N SER A 223 24.73 -17.97 -8.23
CA SER A 223 23.51 -18.42 -7.55
C SER A 223 22.29 -18.01 -8.38
N ASN A 224 21.87 -18.89 -9.29
CA ASN A 224 20.86 -18.64 -10.32
C ASN A 224 19.51 -19.29 -10.01
N ASN A 225 18.46 -18.80 -10.67
CA ASN A 225 17.12 -19.40 -10.64
C ASN A 225 16.51 -19.47 -9.24
N ASN A 226 16.92 -18.59 -8.32
CA ASN A 226 16.36 -18.50 -6.99
C ASN A 226 15.12 -17.60 -6.97
N THR A 227 14.18 -17.90 -6.08
CA THR A 227 12.95 -17.13 -5.88
C THR A 227 12.97 -16.52 -4.48
N LEU A 228 12.91 -15.20 -4.42
CA LEU A 228 12.82 -14.42 -3.18
C LEU A 228 11.45 -13.75 -3.17
N ASN A 229 10.55 -14.23 -2.30
CA ASN A 229 9.22 -13.68 -2.13
C ASN A 229 9.03 -13.08 -0.73
N SER A 230 8.56 -11.84 -0.66
CA SER A 230 8.15 -11.19 0.61
C SER A 230 9.23 -11.16 1.70
N ASN A 231 10.52 -11.23 1.35
CA ASN A 231 11.59 -11.16 2.33
C ASN A 231 11.85 -9.71 2.75
N THR A 232 12.34 -9.53 3.98
CA THR A 232 12.67 -8.22 4.55
C THR A 232 14.16 -8.14 4.87
N ALA A 233 14.86 -7.16 4.31
CA ALA A 233 16.30 -6.91 4.44
C ALA A 233 16.59 -5.43 4.73
N ASN A 234 16.12 -4.96 5.87
CA ASN A 234 16.13 -3.55 6.27
C ASN A 234 17.30 -3.20 7.20
N SER A 235 17.68 -1.93 7.18
CA SER A 235 18.60 -1.34 8.17
C SER A 235 19.97 -2.03 8.24
N ASN A 236 20.40 -2.67 7.16
CA ASN A 236 21.72 -3.26 7.08
C ASN A 236 22.78 -2.18 6.85
N SER A 237 23.96 -2.37 7.43
CA SER A 237 25.03 -1.36 7.42
C SER A 237 25.75 -1.23 6.08
N ILE A 238 25.38 -2.05 5.09
CA ILE A 238 25.77 -1.89 3.68
C ILE A 238 24.51 -1.98 2.81
N ARG A 239 24.07 -3.16 2.39
CA ARG A 239 22.99 -3.32 1.40
C ARG A 239 21.87 -4.22 1.90
N GLY A 240 20.67 -4.05 1.37
CA GLY A 240 19.55 -4.93 1.66
C GLY A 240 19.68 -6.28 0.96
N ILE A 241 19.39 -6.29 -0.34
CA ILE A 241 19.42 -7.49 -1.19
C ILE A 241 20.45 -7.33 -2.30
N VAL A 242 21.35 -8.30 -2.46
CA VAL A 242 22.46 -8.25 -3.41
C VAL A 242 22.43 -9.46 -4.34
N LEU A 243 22.59 -9.22 -5.65
CA LEU A 243 22.83 -10.24 -6.67
C LEU A 243 24.14 -9.93 -7.37
N PHE A 244 25.17 -10.76 -7.13
CA PHE A 244 26.53 -10.44 -7.53
C PHE A 244 27.26 -11.61 -8.21
N GLU A 245 28.11 -11.28 -9.20
CA GLU A 245 28.94 -12.21 -9.97
C GLU A 245 28.15 -13.34 -10.67
N SER A 246 27.42 -12.97 -11.73
CA SER A 246 26.65 -13.90 -12.57
C SER A 246 25.50 -14.61 -11.86
N SER A 247 24.93 -14.01 -10.81
CA SER A 247 23.68 -14.46 -10.19
C SER A 247 22.48 -14.03 -11.04
N ASN A 248 22.23 -14.81 -12.08
CA ASN A 248 21.26 -14.54 -13.14
C ASN A 248 19.94 -15.31 -12.93
N ASN A 249 18.89 -14.90 -13.67
CA ASN A 249 17.60 -15.59 -13.71
C ASN A 249 16.91 -15.72 -12.34
N ASN A 250 17.21 -14.84 -11.39
CA ASN A 250 16.55 -14.81 -10.09
C ASN A 250 15.28 -13.96 -10.16
N THR A 251 14.27 -14.34 -9.38
CA THR A 251 12.99 -13.62 -9.27
C THR A 251 12.82 -13.08 -7.86
N LEU A 252 12.67 -11.77 -7.74
CA LEU A 252 12.44 -11.03 -6.51
C LEU A 252 11.03 -10.43 -6.58
N THR A 253 10.12 -10.88 -5.72
CA THR A 253 8.73 -10.41 -5.66
C THR A 253 8.39 -9.89 -4.27
N SER A 254 7.85 -8.68 -4.19
CA SER A 254 7.35 -8.09 -2.93
C SER A 254 8.36 -8.05 -1.78
N ASN A 255 9.66 -8.00 -2.07
CA ASN A 255 10.69 -7.90 -1.03
C ASN A 255 10.85 -6.45 -0.57
N ILE A 256 11.24 -6.27 0.68
CA ILE A 256 11.43 -4.97 1.33
C ILE A 256 12.90 -4.82 1.71
N ALA A 257 13.57 -3.79 1.20
CA ALA A 257 14.99 -3.52 1.40
C ALA A 257 15.22 -2.04 1.70
N ASN A 258 14.69 -1.59 2.84
CA ASN A 258 14.62 -0.18 3.22
C ASN A 258 15.71 0.22 4.21
N SER A 259 16.05 1.51 4.22
CA SER A 259 16.90 2.12 5.24
C SER A 259 18.28 1.49 5.40
N ASN A 260 18.83 0.90 4.34
CA ASN A 260 20.19 0.39 4.31
C ASN A 260 21.19 1.55 4.12
N SER A 261 22.42 1.35 4.59
CA SER A 261 23.46 2.40 4.57
C SER A 261 24.12 2.62 3.19
N ASP A 262 23.77 1.80 2.20
CA ASP A 262 24.11 1.96 0.79
C ASP A 262 22.85 1.77 -0.07
N CYS A 263 22.75 0.70 -0.86
CA CYS A 263 21.61 0.44 -1.73
C CYS A 263 20.60 -0.52 -1.10
N GLY A 264 19.31 -0.34 -1.41
CA GLY A 264 18.28 -1.30 -1.05
C GLY A 264 18.45 -2.62 -1.80
N ILE A 265 18.35 -2.58 -3.13
CA ILE A 265 18.57 -3.73 -4.01
C ILE A 265 19.71 -3.43 -4.98
N PHE A 266 20.71 -4.31 -5.05
CA PHE A 266 21.92 -4.11 -5.85
C PHE A 266 22.23 -5.32 -6.73
N LEU A 267 22.28 -5.09 -8.04
CA LEU A 267 22.62 -6.09 -9.05
C LEU A 267 23.93 -5.69 -9.73
N GLN A 268 25.00 -6.48 -9.55
CA GLN A 268 26.26 -6.24 -10.24
C GLN A 268 26.74 -7.46 -11.01
N SER A 269 26.94 -7.27 -12.33
CA SER A 269 27.24 -8.35 -13.28
C SER A 269 26.22 -9.50 -13.20
N SER A 270 24.93 -9.14 -13.06
CA SER A 270 23.82 -10.06 -12.83
C SER A 270 22.66 -9.71 -13.78
N SER A 271 22.41 -10.59 -14.73
CA SER A 271 21.52 -10.38 -15.88
C SER A 271 20.29 -11.29 -15.82
N TYR A 272 19.26 -10.98 -16.61
CA TYR A 272 18.04 -11.79 -16.72
C TYR A 272 17.25 -11.96 -15.41
N ASN A 273 17.42 -11.04 -14.45
CA ASN A 273 16.66 -11.07 -13.21
C ASN A 273 15.33 -10.32 -13.35
N ILE A 274 14.34 -10.75 -12.57
CA ILE A 274 12.98 -10.19 -12.54
C ILE A 274 12.72 -9.62 -11.16
N LEU A 275 12.40 -8.33 -11.08
CA LEU A 275 12.07 -7.60 -9.86
C LEU A 275 10.64 -7.08 -10.00
N ILE A 276 9.71 -7.59 -9.18
CA ILE A 276 8.29 -7.22 -9.20
C ILE A 276 7.86 -6.74 -7.82
N ASP A 277 7.19 -5.58 -7.73
CA ASP A 277 6.57 -5.07 -6.51
C ASP A 277 7.53 -4.95 -5.30
N ASN A 278 8.84 -4.82 -5.54
CA ASN A 278 9.80 -4.67 -4.43
C ASN A 278 9.85 -3.22 -3.96
N ILE A 279 10.11 -3.05 -2.66
CA ILE A 279 10.23 -1.74 -2.01
C ILE A 279 11.67 -1.56 -1.55
N ALA A 280 12.31 -0.47 -1.99
CA ALA A 280 13.69 -0.13 -1.69
C ALA A 280 13.80 1.37 -1.33
N ASP A 281 13.14 1.73 -0.24
CA ASP A 281 12.96 3.12 0.18
C ASP A 281 13.98 3.57 1.23
N SER A 282 14.21 4.88 1.27
CA SER A 282 14.96 5.54 2.35
C SER A 282 16.38 5.00 2.56
N ASN A 283 17.01 4.45 1.52
CA ASN A 283 18.38 3.96 1.57
C ASN A 283 19.37 5.14 1.44
N SER A 284 20.54 4.99 2.05
CA SER A 284 21.51 6.08 2.14
C SER A 284 22.25 6.37 0.84
N VAL A 285 22.04 5.56 -0.20
CA VAL A 285 22.51 5.83 -1.56
C VAL A 285 21.35 5.62 -2.54
N HIS A 286 21.24 4.46 -3.20
CA HIS A 286 20.20 4.20 -4.20
C HIS A 286 19.12 3.25 -3.69
N GLY A 287 17.90 3.35 -4.21
CA GLY A 287 16.90 2.31 -3.96
C GLY A 287 17.29 1.01 -4.67
N ILE A 288 17.27 1.04 -6.00
CA ILE A 288 17.61 -0.09 -6.87
C ILE A 288 18.76 0.29 -7.80
N ASN A 289 19.86 -0.47 -7.81
CA ASN A 289 21.03 -0.19 -8.63
C ASN A 289 21.47 -1.40 -9.47
N LEU A 290 21.62 -1.19 -10.78
CA LEU A 290 22.04 -2.16 -11.77
C LEU A 290 23.37 -1.71 -12.41
N GLN A 291 24.44 -2.46 -12.14
CA GLN A 291 25.78 -2.19 -12.65
C GLN A 291 26.32 -3.37 -13.49
N PHE A 292 26.67 -3.14 -14.76
CA PHE A 292 27.03 -4.22 -15.70
C PHE A 292 25.96 -5.32 -15.80
N SER A 293 24.69 -4.95 -15.59
CA SER A 293 23.57 -5.88 -15.38
C SER A 293 22.55 -5.65 -16.49
N SER A 294 22.51 -6.58 -17.45
CA SER A 294 21.72 -6.43 -18.67
C SER A 294 20.50 -7.36 -18.69
N ASN A 295 19.51 -7.05 -19.53
CA ASN A 295 18.33 -7.91 -19.75
C ASN A 295 17.49 -8.18 -18.49
N ASN A 296 17.50 -7.28 -17.51
CA ASN A 296 16.66 -7.38 -16.31
C ASN A 296 15.30 -6.72 -16.54
N THR A 297 14.28 -7.20 -15.83
CA THR A 297 12.92 -6.62 -15.85
C THR A 297 12.54 -6.13 -14.47
N LEU A 298 12.24 -4.84 -14.35
CA LEU A 298 11.78 -4.18 -13.14
C LEU A 298 10.34 -3.72 -13.38
N THR A 299 9.36 -4.30 -12.68
CA THR A 299 7.94 -3.96 -12.80
C THR A 299 7.38 -3.53 -11.45
N SER A 300 6.72 -2.37 -11.39
CA SER A 300 5.99 -1.91 -10.20
C SER A 300 6.82 -1.81 -8.92
N ASN A 301 8.14 -1.64 -9.04
CA ASN A 301 8.99 -1.47 -7.86
C ASN A 301 8.93 -0.03 -7.37
N ILE A 302 9.10 0.15 -6.06
CA ILE A 302 9.09 1.44 -5.38
C ILE A 302 10.48 1.69 -4.82
N ALA A 303 11.05 2.84 -5.15
CA ALA A 303 12.39 3.25 -4.76
C ALA A 303 12.39 4.74 -4.39
N ASN A 304 11.64 5.08 -3.34
CA ASN A 304 11.37 6.44 -2.94
C ASN A 304 12.30 6.92 -1.81
N SER A 305 12.46 8.24 -1.70
CA SER A 305 13.10 8.89 -0.55
C SER A 305 14.54 8.44 -0.29
N ASN A 306 15.26 7.95 -1.30
CA ASN A 306 16.67 7.57 -1.17
C ASN A 306 17.57 8.82 -1.23
N ASN A 307 18.73 8.75 -0.59
CA ASN A 307 19.65 9.90 -0.49
C ASN A 307 20.36 10.26 -1.81
N TYR A 308 20.35 9.35 -2.80
CA TYR A 308 20.81 9.63 -4.17
C TYR A 308 19.66 9.41 -5.15
N SER A 309 19.62 8.24 -5.80
CA SER A 309 18.66 7.96 -6.87
C SER A 309 17.72 6.84 -6.50
N GLY A 310 16.46 6.91 -6.92
CA GLY A 310 15.53 5.79 -6.76
C GLY A 310 16.01 4.57 -7.54
N ILE A 311 16.11 4.70 -8.86
CA ILE A 311 16.57 3.62 -9.74
C ILE A 311 17.79 4.06 -10.56
N PHE A 312 18.88 3.30 -10.49
CA PHE A 312 20.16 3.65 -11.08
C PHE A 312 20.71 2.54 -11.98
N LEU A 313 20.82 2.79 -13.28
CA LEU A 313 21.43 1.89 -14.27
C LEU A 313 22.75 2.49 -14.74
N GLN A 314 23.86 1.75 -14.61
CA GLN A 314 25.18 2.25 -14.97
C GLN A 314 26.09 1.21 -15.64
N SER A 315 27.12 1.71 -16.30
CA SER A 315 28.24 0.95 -16.84
C SER A 315 27.79 -0.21 -17.73
N SER A 316 27.17 0.10 -18.87
CA SER A 316 26.69 -0.90 -19.84
C SER A 316 25.61 -1.86 -19.30
N SER A 317 24.73 -1.39 -18.41
CA SER A 317 23.48 -2.06 -18.06
C SER A 317 22.47 -1.89 -19.21
N ASN A 318 22.52 -2.80 -20.18
CA ASN A 318 21.80 -2.69 -21.44
C ASN A 318 20.53 -3.56 -21.47
N ASN A 319 19.59 -3.24 -22.37
CA ASN A 319 18.40 -4.06 -22.65
C ASN A 319 17.52 -4.34 -21.42
N ASN A 320 17.54 -3.47 -20.41
CA ASN A 320 16.66 -3.60 -19.25
C ASN A 320 15.29 -2.98 -19.56
N THR A 321 14.25 -3.56 -18.95
CA THR A 321 12.87 -3.07 -19.06
C THR A 321 12.39 -2.60 -17.70
N LEU A 322 12.00 -1.33 -17.60
CA LEU A 322 11.44 -0.70 -16.40
C LEU A 322 9.99 -0.32 -16.72
N ASN A 323 9.03 -1.02 -16.12
CA ASN A 323 7.60 -0.78 -16.31
C ASN A 323 6.94 -0.36 -14.99
N SER A 324 6.22 0.76 -14.99
CA SER A 324 5.37 1.17 -13.86
C SER A 324 6.10 1.29 -12.51
N ASN A 325 7.41 1.55 -12.52
CA ASN A 325 8.16 1.75 -11.27
C ASN A 325 8.01 3.19 -10.79
N THR A 326 8.12 3.38 -9.47
CA THR A 326 8.04 4.67 -8.80
C THR A 326 9.38 4.99 -8.14
N ALA A 327 9.93 6.17 -8.44
CA ALA A 327 11.21 6.66 -7.93
C ALA A 327 11.08 8.14 -7.53
N ASP A 328 10.22 8.39 -6.54
CA ASP A 328 9.83 9.72 -6.12
C ASP A 328 10.60 10.20 -4.88
N LEU A 329 10.63 11.51 -4.66
CA LEU A 329 11.13 12.14 -3.42
C LEU A 329 12.59 11.82 -3.09
N ASN A 330 13.39 11.39 -4.06
CA ASN A 330 14.81 11.12 -3.84
C ASN A 330 15.61 12.42 -3.73
N SER A 331 16.65 12.39 -2.89
CA SER A 331 17.47 13.57 -2.59
C SER A 331 18.37 14.01 -3.75
N GLU A 332 18.49 13.20 -4.80
CA GLU A 332 19.01 13.63 -6.09
C GLU A 332 18.03 13.29 -7.22
N PHE A 333 18.12 12.11 -7.82
CA PHE A 333 17.43 11.79 -9.08
C PHE A 333 16.34 10.73 -8.89
N GLY A 334 15.32 10.70 -9.76
CA GLY A 334 14.38 9.57 -9.76
C GLY A 334 15.00 8.35 -10.42
N ILE A 335 15.07 8.36 -11.76
CA ILE A 335 15.61 7.27 -12.58
C ILE A 335 16.82 7.75 -13.38
N VAL A 336 17.95 7.04 -13.32
CA VAL A 336 19.18 7.41 -14.03
C VAL A 336 19.70 6.27 -14.89
N LEU A 337 20.08 6.59 -16.13
CA LEU A 337 20.79 5.72 -17.07
C LEU A 337 22.13 6.37 -17.43
N LEU A 338 23.22 5.77 -16.97
CA LEU A 338 24.57 6.33 -17.05
C LEU A 338 25.54 5.39 -17.79
N GLU A 339 26.57 5.96 -18.40
CA GLU A 339 27.76 5.24 -18.90
C GLU A 339 27.42 4.10 -19.87
N SER A 340 26.94 4.45 -21.06
CA SER A 340 26.60 3.47 -22.10
C SER A 340 25.55 2.44 -21.69
N SER A 341 24.60 2.83 -20.82
CA SER A 341 23.40 2.04 -20.53
C SER A 341 22.40 2.23 -21.68
N ASN A 342 22.54 1.40 -22.71
CA ASN A 342 21.85 1.50 -23.98
C ASN A 342 20.68 0.53 -24.11
N ASN A 343 19.77 0.82 -25.05
CA ASN A 343 18.67 -0.08 -25.44
C ASN A 343 17.72 -0.43 -24.28
N ASN A 344 17.63 0.41 -23.26
CA ASN A 344 16.69 0.22 -22.16
C ASN A 344 15.32 0.80 -22.52
N THR A 345 14.26 0.18 -21.99
CA THR A 345 12.88 0.61 -22.20
C THR A 345 12.27 1.01 -20.85
N LEU A 346 11.80 2.25 -20.75
CA LEU A 346 11.13 2.81 -19.59
C LEU A 346 9.68 3.11 -19.98
N ASN A 347 8.72 2.34 -19.48
CA ASN A 347 7.30 2.56 -19.73
C ASN A 347 6.54 2.90 -18.45
N ASN A 348 5.70 3.94 -18.48
CA ASN A 348 4.76 4.27 -17.41
C ASN A 348 5.42 4.46 -16.03
N ASN A 349 6.71 4.82 -15.95
CA ASN A 349 7.39 5.03 -14.66
C ASN A 349 7.12 6.44 -14.14
N THR A 350 7.15 6.58 -12.81
CA THR A 350 6.99 7.86 -12.11
C THR A 350 8.31 8.22 -11.42
N ALA A 351 8.74 9.47 -11.59
CA ALA A 351 9.97 10.01 -11.04
C ALA A 351 9.75 11.47 -10.63
N ASN A 352 8.87 11.67 -9.66
CA ASN A 352 8.36 12.98 -9.27
C ASN A 352 9.05 13.53 -8.01
N SER A 353 9.02 14.84 -7.87
CA SER A 353 9.42 15.54 -6.64
C SER A 353 10.84 15.20 -6.15
N ASN A 354 11.75 14.87 -7.07
CA ASN A 354 13.15 14.64 -6.75
C ASN A 354 13.92 15.98 -6.70
N ASN A 355 14.95 16.05 -5.86
CA ASN A 355 15.71 17.28 -5.67
C ASN A 355 16.62 17.66 -6.86
N TYR A 356 16.81 16.77 -7.84
CA TYR A 356 17.48 17.05 -9.11
C TYR A 356 16.52 16.77 -10.26
N SER A 357 16.90 15.90 -11.20
CA SER A 357 16.08 15.57 -12.36
C SER A 357 15.25 14.34 -12.08
N GLY A 358 14.03 14.27 -12.61
CA GLY A 358 13.20 13.08 -12.49
C GLY A 358 13.84 11.91 -13.23
N ILE A 359 14.10 12.08 -14.53
CA ILE A 359 14.76 11.07 -15.36
C ILE A 359 16.01 11.65 -16.01
N LEU A 360 17.16 10.99 -15.83
CA LEU A 360 18.46 11.40 -16.39
C LEU A 360 19.07 10.31 -17.28
N LEU A 361 19.39 10.66 -18.52
CA LEU A 361 20.18 9.83 -19.44
C LEU A 361 21.51 10.54 -19.75
N GLN A 362 22.62 9.96 -19.33
CA GLN A 362 23.93 10.62 -19.41
C GLN A 362 25.05 9.71 -19.94
N SER A 363 26.04 10.31 -20.61
CA SER A 363 27.30 9.66 -20.99
C SER A 363 27.11 8.47 -21.94
N SER A 364 26.59 8.78 -23.13
CA SER A 364 26.35 7.81 -24.22
C SER A 364 25.32 6.74 -23.89
N SER A 365 24.33 7.04 -23.04
CA SER A 365 23.14 6.21 -22.84
C SER A 365 22.20 6.39 -24.03
N ASN A 366 22.45 5.64 -25.10
CA ASN A 366 21.82 5.77 -26.41
C ASN A 366 20.76 4.69 -26.67
N ASN A 367 19.91 4.91 -27.68
CA ASN A 367 18.91 3.94 -28.14
C ASN A 367 17.89 3.52 -27.05
N ASN A 368 17.68 4.35 -26.04
CA ASN A 368 16.68 4.09 -25.01
C ASN A 368 15.31 4.59 -25.45
N THR A 369 14.26 3.91 -25.00
CA THR A 369 12.86 4.30 -25.24
C THR A 369 12.20 4.67 -23.93
N LEU A 370 11.71 5.90 -23.83
CA LEU A 370 10.94 6.43 -22.71
C LEU A 370 9.52 6.68 -23.20
N ASN A 371 8.55 5.90 -22.73
CA ASN A 371 7.16 6.00 -23.13
C ASN A 371 6.25 6.20 -21.91
N ASN A 372 5.35 7.19 -21.94
CA ASN A 372 4.38 7.44 -20.88
C ASN A 372 4.97 7.63 -19.46
N ASN A 373 6.22 8.06 -19.32
CA ASN A 373 6.79 8.31 -17.99
C ASN A 373 6.38 9.68 -17.48
N THR A 374 6.25 9.82 -16.16
CA THR A 374 5.93 11.08 -15.49
C THR A 374 7.12 11.52 -14.64
N ALA A 375 7.57 12.76 -14.82
CA ALA A 375 8.71 13.36 -14.15
C ALA A 375 8.39 14.80 -13.75
N ASP A 376 7.42 14.95 -12.86
CA ASP A 376 6.84 16.21 -12.45
C ASP A 376 7.44 16.73 -11.13
N LEU A 377 7.36 18.03 -10.90
CA LEU A 377 7.71 18.69 -9.63
C LEU A 377 9.16 18.46 -9.16
N ASN A 378 10.05 18.08 -10.07
CA ASN A 378 11.46 17.92 -9.77
C ASN A 378 12.15 19.29 -9.68
N SER A 379 13.07 19.42 -8.74
CA SER A 379 13.71 20.71 -8.45
C SER A 379 14.67 21.16 -9.56
N GLN A 380 14.94 20.32 -10.57
CA GLN A 380 15.69 20.67 -11.78
C GLN A 380 14.89 20.37 -13.06
N VAL A 381 15.37 19.46 -13.90
CA VAL A 381 14.74 19.13 -15.18
C VAL A 381 13.87 17.89 -15.02
N GLY A 382 12.66 17.85 -15.56
CA GLY A 382 11.83 16.65 -15.53
C GLY A 382 12.55 15.47 -16.21
N ILE A 383 12.87 15.62 -17.50
CA ILE A 383 13.64 14.62 -18.26
C ILE A 383 14.87 15.26 -18.91
N PHE A 384 16.06 14.80 -18.53
CA PHE A 384 17.33 15.36 -18.98
C PHE A 384 18.19 14.34 -19.74
N LEU A 385 18.57 14.68 -20.97
CA LEU A 385 19.49 13.90 -21.82
C LEU A 385 20.80 14.67 -22.01
N GLN A 386 21.90 14.18 -21.46
CA GLN A 386 23.23 14.78 -21.60
C GLN A 386 24.23 13.85 -22.31
N SER A 387 24.71 14.26 -23.48
CA SER A 387 25.62 13.46 -24.31
C SER A 387 25.04 12.07 -24.61
N SER A 388 23.72 12.00 -24.86
CA SER A 388 22.93 10.78 -25.01
C SER A 388 22.05 10.92 -26.25
N SER A 389 22.36 10.14 -27.28
CA SER A 389 21.84 10.29 -28.64
C SER A 389 20.97 9.10 -29.06
N ASN A 390 20.17 9.25 -30.13
CA ASN A 390 19.32 8.19 -30.67
C ASN A 390 18.26 7.64 -29.69
N ASN A 391 17.82 8.43 -28.71
CA ASN A 391 16.75 8.02 -27.78
C ASN A 391 15.37 8.44 -28.31
N THR A 392 14.33 7.74 -27.89
CA THR A 392 12.94 8.00 -28.27
C THR A 392 12.12 8.33 -27.02
N LEU A 393 11.52 9.52 -26.97
CA LEU A 393 10.66 9.99 -25.87
C LEU A 393 9.24 10.22 -26.40
N ILE A 394 8.29 9.39 -25.97
CA ILE A 394 6.90 9.42 -26.45
C ILE A 394 5.96 9.59 -25.26
N SER A 395 5.02 10.53 -25.35
CA SER A 395 3.92 10.65 -24.39
C SER A 395 4.35 10.80 -22.92
N ASN A 396 5.57 11.30 -22.67
CA ASN A 396 6.04 11.55 -21.32
C ASN A 396 5.52 12.89 -20.80
N THR A 397 5.36 12.99 -19.49
CA THR A 397 4.94 14.20 -18.79
C THR A 397 6.11 14.73 -17.95
N ALA A 398 6.39 16.03 -18.08
CA ALA A 398 7.47 16.72 -17.36
C ALA A 398 7.02 18.13 -16.97
N ASN A 399 6.11 18.21 -16.01
CA ASN A 399 5.44 19.44 -15.59
C ASN A 399 6.01 20.02 -14.29
N SER A 400 5.89 21.33 -14.14
CA SER A 400 6.20 22.05 -12.90
C SER A 400 7.60 21.79 -12.35
N ASN A 401 8.55 21.61 -13.26
CA ASN A 401 9.97 21.52 -12.97
C ASN A 401 10.66 22.90 -13.19
N ARG A 402 11.95 23.03 -12.86
CA ARG A 402 12.73 24.17 -13.37
C ARG A 402 12.90 24.09 -14.89
N GLY A 403 12.98 22.90 -15.47
CA GLY A 403 12.90 22.68 -16.92
C GLY A 403 12.10 21.43 -17.28
N GLY A 404 11.33 21.46 -18.37
CA GLY A 404 10.52 20.29 -18.77
C GLY A 404 11.39 19.15 -19.30
N ILE A 405 11.75 19.23 -20.59
CA ILE A 405 12.65 18.28 -21.25
C ILE A 405 13.88 19.02 -21.80
N ALA A 406 15.08 18.58 -21.43
CA ALA A 406 16.34 19.18 -21.88
C ALA A 406 17.26 18.18 -22.59
N LEU A 407 17.86 18.61 -23.70
CA LEU A 407 18.83 17.85 -24.49
C LEU A 407 20.15 18.63 -24.63
N TRP A 408 21.17 18.20 -23.89
CA TRP A 408 22.48 18.84 -23.86
C TRP A 408 23.54 17.98 -24.56
N LEU A 409 24.16 18.48 -25.63
CA LEU A 409 25.16 17.75 -26.44
C LEU A 409 24.65 16.37 -26.92
N SER A 410 23.34 16.27 -27.13
CA SER A 410 22.62 15.06 -27.51
C SER A 410 22.04 15.26 -28.91
N SER A 411 22.18 14.28 -29.81
CA SER A 411 21.64 14.37 -31.18
C SER A 411 20.78 13.16 -31.54
N ASP A 412 20.04 13.28 -32.65
CA ASP A 412 19.28 12.20 -33.26
C ASP A 412 18.22 11.59 -32.33
N ASN A 413 17.81 12.31 -31.28
CA ASN A 413 16.70 11.90 -30.43
C ASN A 413 15.37 12.28 -31.09
N THR A 414 14.33 11.47 -30.86
CA THR A 414 12.97 11.70 -31.38
C THR A 414 11.99 11.87 -30.24
N LEU A 415 11.28 13.00 -30.21
CA LEU A 415 10.37 13.39 -29.14
C LEU A 415 9.01 13.81 -29.73
N TYR A 416 7.91 13.16 -29.33
CA TYR A 416 6.56 13.57 -29.72
C TYR A 416 5.52 13.16 -28.68
N GLN A 417 4.37 13.84 -28.66
CA GLN A 417 3.27 13.67 -27.71
C GLN A 417 3.64 13.90 -26.25
N ASN A 418 4.82 14.43 -25.95
CA ASN A 418 5.20 14.75 -24.58
C ASN A 418 4.49 16.03 -24.11
N ILE A 419 4.20 16.09 -22.81
CA ILE A 419 3.52 17.20 -22.14
C ILE A 419 4.53 17.88 -21.22
N MET A 420 4.79 19.16 -21.46
CA MET A 420 5.64 20.01 -20.63
C MET A 420 4.83 21.26 -20.28
N TYR A 421 4.47 21.42 -19.02
CA TYR A 421 3.60 22.50 -18.57
C TYR A 421 4.14 23.16 -17.30
N ASN A 422 4.05 24.48 -17.21
CA ASN A 422 4.38 25.29 -16.04
C ASN A 422 5.83 25.10 -15.57
N ASN A 423 6.77 24.98 -16.52
CA ASN A 423 8.19 24.87 -16.23
C ASN A 423 8.83 26.26 -16.22
N THR A 424 9.63 26.57 -15.20
CA THR A 424 9.96 27.97 -14.86
C THR A 424 11.27 28.49 -15.46
N GLU A 425 12.42 28.08 -14.92
CA GLU A 425 13.72 28.75 -15.16
C GLU A 425 14.38 28.39 -16.49
N TYR A 426 14.31 27.12 -16.87
CA TYR A 426 14.86 26.56 -18.09
C TYR A 426 13.80 26.40 -19.19
N GLY A 427 12.55 26.76 -18.89
CA GLY A 427 11.39 26.65 -19.78
C GLY A 427 10.98 25.20 -20.05
N ASN A 428 10.02 25.03 -20.96
CA ASN A 428 9.51 23.70 -21.29
C ASN A 428 10.50 22.81 -22.04
N ALA A 429 11.28 23.39 -22.96
CA ALA A 429 12.15 22.64 -23.86
C ALA A 429 13.50 23.33 -24.03
N MET A 430 14.58 22.56 -23.83
CA MET A 430 15.94 22.99 -24.18
C MET A 430 16.60 22.01 -25.13
N ASP A 431 17.21 22.53 -26.19
CA ASP A 431 17.93 21.71 -27.17
C ASP A 431 19.20 22.41 -27.66
N THR A 432 20.33 21.73 -27.56
CA THR A 432 21.64 22.21 -28.04
C THR A 432 22.19 21.40 -29.23
N GLY A 433 21.48 20.34 -29.63
CA GLY A 433 21.88 19.42 -30.70
C GLY A 433 20.88 19.38 -31.85
N ALA A 434 21.09 18.44 -32.78
CA ALA A 434 20.16 18.17 -33.86
C ALA A 434 19.20 17.06 -33.44
N ASN A 435 18.04 17.41 -32.89
CA ASN A 435 17.00 16.45 -32.48
C ASN A 435 15.68 16.72 -33.20
N ASN A 436 14.80 15.72 -33.18
CA ASN A 436 13.48 15.79 -33.80
C ASN A 436 12.39 15.90 -32.74
N TRP A 437 11.70 17.05 -32.70
CA TRP A 437 10.63 17.37 -31.73
C TRP A 437 9.21 17.11 -32.28
N ASN A 438 9.09 16.26 -33.30
CA ASN A 438 7.82 15.77 -33.79
C ASN A 438 7.98 14.37 -34.41
N SER A 439 6.86 13.67 -34.59
CA SER A 439 6.75 12.65 -35.62
C SER A 439 6.38 13.30 -36.96
N SER A 440 6.25 12.51 -38.03
CA SER A 440 5.80 13.01 -39.33
C SER A 440 4.46 13.76 -39.29
N SER A 441 3.66 13.63 -38.21
CA SER A 441 2.35 14.29 -38.07
C SER A 441 1.96 14.72 -36.65
N LEU A 442 2.75 14.41 -35.61
CA LEU A 442 2.39 14.69 -34.20
C LEU A 442 3.50 15.48 -33.49
N GLY A 443 3.13 16.55 -32.78
CA GLY A 443 4.05 17.41 -32.02
C GLY A 443 4.06 17.11 -30.52
N ASN A 444 4.70 18.00 -29.74
CA ASN A 444 4.66 18.01 -28.28
C ASN A 444 3.78 19.17 -27.79
N TYR A 445 3.32 19.10 -26.54
CA TYR A 445 2.55 20.16 -25.88
C TYR A 445 3.43 20.97 -24.93
N TYR A 446 3.42 22.30 -25.07
CA TYR A 446 4.13 23.25 -24.20
C TYR A 446 3.31 24.54 -24.01
N ASP A 447 3.30 25.11 -22.80
CA ASP A 447 2.53 26.32 -22.45
C ASP A 447 3.23 27.66 -22.80
N ASP A 448 4.49 27.61 -23.23
CA ASP A 448 5.28 28.81 -23.58
C ASP A 448 5.03 29.36 -25.00
N ILE A 449 3.80 29.80 -25.32
CA ILE A 449 3.58 30.68 -26.49
C ILE A 449 3.99 32.15 -26.20
N TYR A 450 4.51 32.47 -25.01
CA TYR A 450 4.93 33.83 -24.69
C TYR A 450 6.26 33.93 -23.93
N GLN A 451 7.39 33.82 -24.64
CA GLN A 451 8.49 34.79 -24.51
C GLN A 451 9.56 34.76 -25.62
N THR A 452 9.60 35.87 -26.37
CA THR A 452 10.78 36.41 -27.10
C THR A 452 11.39 35.65 -28.29
N TYR A 453 10.78 35.84 -29.48
CA TYR A 453 11.57 36.11 -30.70
C TYR A 453 11.35 37.56 -31.14
N MET A 454 12.23 38.45 -30.71
CA MET A 454 12.53 39.69 -31.45
C MET A 454 13.32 39.30 -32.71
N LEU A 455 12.64 38.78 -33.73
CA LEU A 455 13.15 38.78 -35.09
C LEU A 455 12.58 39.99 -35.81
N ASN A 456 13.48 40.84 -36.29
CA ASN A 456 13.17 41.89 -37.25
C ASN A 456 12.45 41.29 -38.46
N GLU A 457 11.14 41.42 -38.54
CA GLU A 457 10.42 41.28 -39.81
C GLU A 457 9.57 42.52 -40.06
N THR A 458 10.17 43.43 -40.82
CA THR A 458 9.42 44.36 -41.66
C THR A 458 8.55 43.57 -42.64
N ALA A 459 7.27 43.93 -42.67
CA ALA A 459 6.31 43.65 -43.73
C ALA A 459 5.79 42.20 -43.85
N TYR A 460 4.71 41.91 -43.13
CA TYR A 460 3.57 41.24 -43.75
C TYR A 460 2.34 42.13 -43.68
N SER A 461 1.94 42.57 -44.88
CA SER A 461 0.64 43.13 -45.18
C SER A 461 -0.44 42.14 -44.78
N TRP A 462 -1.45 42.63 -44.08
CA TRP A 462 -2.75 41.97 -43.93
C TRP A 462 -3.37 41.76 -45.32
N ILE A 463 -3.08 40.61 -45.92
CA ILE A 463 -3.81 40.12 -47.08
C ILE A 463 -5.03 39.39 -46.52
N ASN A 464 -6.15 40.08 -46.69
CA ASN A 464 -7.48 39.50 -46.70
C ASN A 464 -7.49 38.32 -47.70
N THR A 465 -7.72 37.07 -47.26
CA THR A 465 -8.65 36.10 -47.87
C THR A 465 -8.59 34.69 -47.25
N THR A 466 -9.78 34.22 -46.83
CA THR A 466 -10.34 32.85 -46.95
C THR A 466 -9.78 31.72 -46.08
N LYS A 467 -10.34 31.55 -44.86
CA LYS A 467 -11.08 30.35 -44.40
C LYS A 467 -11.75 30.54 -43.03
N LEU A 468 -11.28 31.48 -42.19
CA LEU A 468 -11.79 31.65 -40.82
C LEU A 468 -13.15 32.34 -40.70
N ASP A 469 -13.51 33.29 -41.57
CA ASP A 469 -14.78 34.04 -41.43
C ASP A 469 -16.01 33.32 -42.02
N ALA A 470 -15.84 32.18 -42.70
CA ALA A 470 -16.95 31.45 -43.33
C ALA A 470 -17.63 30.42 -42.40
N ASP A 471 -17.00 30.11 -41.26
CA ASP A 471 -17.45 29.06 -40.35
C ASP A 471 -18.08 29.59 -39.05
N TRP A 472 -18.02 30.91 -38.81
CA TRP A 472 -18.75 31.54 -37.72
C TRP A 472 -20.16 31.83 -38.21
N ASN A 473 -21.18 31.41 -37.46
CA ASN A 473 -22.55 31.82 -37.74
C ASN A 473 -22.68 33.32 -37.40
N ASP A 474 -22.39 34.19 -38.37
CA ASP A 474 -22.51 35.63 -38.29
C ASP A 474 -23.99 36.04 -38.37
N THR A 475 -24.54 36.57 -37.27
CA THR A 475 -25.89 37.12 -37.27
C THR A 475 -25.95 38.43 -36.50
N ALA A 476 -25.91 39.55 -37.20
CA ALA A 476 -26.24 40.87 -36.68
C ALA A 476 -27.74 41.08 -36.39
N ASP A 477 -28.51 40.01 -36.13
CA ASP A 477 -29.96 40.10 -35.94
C ASP A 477 -30.38 39.66 -34.52
N ASN A 478 -31.16 40.54 -33.92
CA ASN A 478 -31.62 40.43 -32.55
C ASN A 478 -32.78 39.42 -32.55
N ASN A 479 -32.48 38.11 -32.46
CA ASN A 479 -33.38 36.96 -32.16
C ASN A 479 -32.90 35.63 -32.81
N TYR A 480 -31.66 35.52 -33.28
CA TYR A 480 -31.19 34.26 -33.86
C TYR A 480 -30.94 33.20 -32.77
N SER A 481 -31.50 32.01 -32.97
CA SER A 481 -31.15 30.80 -32.22
C SER A 481 -30.94 29.63 -33.16
N ALA A 482 -30.09 28.68 -32.74
CA ALA A 482 -29.87 27.44 -33.48
C ALA A 482 -29.80 26.25 -32.54
N LYS A 483 -30.52 25.18 -32.89
CA LYS A 483 -30.36 23.87 -32.27
C LYS A 483 -29.10 23.18 -32.80
N VAL A 484 -28.24 22.75 -31.90
CA VAL A 484 -26.99 22.05 -32.19
C VAL A 484 -26.92 20.79 -31.32
N PRO A 485 -26.55 19.62 -31.88
CA PRO A 485 -26.33 18.42 -31.08
C PRO A 485 -25.10 18.61 -30.18
N ILE A 486 -25.15 18.09 -28.96
CA ILE A 486 -24.00 18.14 -28.03
C ILE A 486 -22.91 17.16 -28.48
N GLY A 487 -23.28 16.06 -29.14
CA GLY A 487 -22.34 15.07 -29.68
C GLY A 487 -22.07 13.87 -28.76
N PHE A 488 -22.56 13.91 -27.52
CA PHE A 488 -22.60 12.82 -26.54
C PHE A 488 -23.72 13.07 -25.52
N ASP A 489 -24.02 12.08 -24.68
CA ASP A 489 -25.01 12.19 -23.60
C ASP A 489 -24.46 13.06 -22.47
N PHE A 490 -24.82 14.34 -22.43
CA PHE A 490 -24.41 15.25 -21.37
C PHE A 490 -25.33 15.10 -20.16
N ILE A 491 -24.84 14.55 -19.07
CA ILE A 491 -25.65 14.25 -17.87
C ILE A 491 -25.43 15.34 -16.82
N LEU A 492 -26.51 16.00 -16.42
CA LEU A 492 -26.51 17.00 -15.35
C LEU A 492 -27.75 16.82 -14.47
N ASP A 493 -27.55 16.73 -13.15
CA ASP A 493 -28.60 16.47 -12.15
C ASP A 493 -29.50 15.27 -12.49
N ASN A 494 -28.89 14.16 -12.90
CA ASN A 494 -29.56 12.93 -13.36
C ASN A 494 -30.48 13.11 -14.59
N VAL A 495 -30.39 14.23 -15.30
CA VAL A 495 -31.07 14.46 -16.59
C VAL A 495 -30.03 14.38 -17.71
N THR A 496 -30.35 13.60 -18.74
CA THR A 496 -29.52 13.48 -19.95
C THR A 496 -29.97 14.50 -20.99
N TYR A 497 -29.02 15.33 -21.42
CA TYR A 497 -29.18 16.33 -22.47
C TYR A 497 -28.41 15.88 -23.72
N THR A 498 -29.09 15.87 -24.85
CA THR A 498 -28.53 15.39 -26.14
C THR A 498 -28.35 16.53 -27.13
N ASP A 499 -29.12 17.60 -26.97
CA ASP A 499 -29.11 18.78 -27.82
C ASP A 499 -29.00 20.05 -26.98
N MET A 500 -28.66 21.16 -27.64
CA MET A 500 -28.63 22.48 -27.05
C MET A 500 -29.15 23.52 -28.04
N GLN A 501 -29.83 24.55 -27.56
CA GLN A 501 -30.19 25.72 -28.37
C GLN A 501 -29.31 26.90 -27.98
N ILE A 502 -28.48 27.36 -28.91
CA ILE A 502 -27.57 28.50 -28.73
C ILE A 502 -28.27 29.76 -29.23
N VAL A 503 -28.29 30.82 -28.41
CA VAL A 503 -28.99 32.08 -28.71
C VAL A 503 -28.01 33.23 -28.76
N SER A 504 -28.28 34.20 -29.65
CA SER A 504 -27.37 35.32 -29.94
C SER A 504 -27.08 36.28 -28.77
N ASN A 505 -27.80 36.16 -27.66
CA ASN A 505 -27.60 36.94 -26.44
C ASN A 505 -26.73 36.24 -25.38
N GLY A 506 -26.01 35.16 -25.74
CA GLY A 506 -25.10 34.44 -24.82
C GLY A 506 -25.80 33.42 -23.91
N VAL A 507 -27.07 33.11 -24.19
CA VAL A 507 -27.85 32.08 -23.50
C VAL A 507 -27.85 30.78 -24.29
N ILE A 508 -27.66 29.67 -23.61
CA ILE A 508 -27.76 28.32 -24.17
C ILE A 508 -28.81 27.55 -23.38
N GLN A 509 -29.85 27.05 -24.03
CA GLN A 509 -30.75 26.07 -23.43
C GLN A 509 -30.16 24.67 -23.60
N LEU A 510 -30.09 23.87 -22.53
CA LEU A 510 -29.84 22.44 -22.64
C LEU A 510 -31.16 21.71 -22.87
N ILE A 511 -31.24 20.87 -23.90
CA ILE A 511 -32.46 20.19 -24.32
C ILE A 511 -32.34 18.68 -24.03
N PRO A 512 -33.17 18.13 -23.13
CA PRO A 512 -33.19 16.70 -22.84
C PRO A 512 -33.72 15.90 -24.03
N ASP A 513 -33.46 14.59 -24.05
CA ASP A 513 -33.94 13.71 -25.13
C ASP A 513 -35.47 13.80 -25.29
N GLY A 514 -35.93 14.15 -26.50
CA GLY A 514 -37.34 14.43 -26.82
C GLY A 514 -37.86 15.84 -26.45
N GLY A 515 -37.02 16.74 -25.93
CA GLY A 515 -37.35 18.14 -25.63
C GLY A 515 -37.47 19.04 -26.87
N ILE A 516 -38.08 20.23 -26.71
CA ILE A 516 -38.30 21.20 -27.79
C ILE A 516 -37.57 22.52 -27.54
N GLU A 517 -37.19 23.20 -28.62
CA GLU A 517 -36.63 24.54 -28.59
C GLU A 517 -37.64 25.57 -28.07
N LEU A 518 -37.15 26.58 -27.34
CA LEU A 518 -37.97 27.69 -26.86
C LEU A 518 -38.10 28.79 -27.91
N ASN A 519 -39.19 29.55 -27.83
CA ASN A 519 -39.47 30.68 -28.73
C ASN A 519 -38.83 31.95 -28.18
N VAL A 520 -37.75 32.41 -28.80
CA VAL A 520 -36.97 33.56 -28.36
C VAL A 520 -37.52 34.88 -28.92
N SER A 521 -38.00 35.77 -28.04
CA SER A 521 -38.44 37.14 -28.40
C SER A 521 -37.57 38.21 -27.74
N SER A 522 -37.25 39.27 -28.48
CA SER A 522 -36.14 40.24 -28.35
C SER A 522 -35.94 41.06 -27.05
N ASN A 523 -36.27 40.56 -25.86
CA ASN A 523 -35.95 41.23 -24.60
C ASN A 523 -35.66 40.22 -23.48
N CYS A 524 -34.40 39.79 -23.39
CA CYS A 524 -34.02 38.56 -22.68
C CYS A 524 -32.84 38.81 -21.74
N SER A 525 -33.12 39.26 -20.52
CA SER A 525 -32.20 39.11 -19.38
C SER A 525 -32.37 37.72 -18.76
N TYR A 526 -31.35 37.21 -18.05
CA TYR A 526 -31.45 35.98 -17.23
C TYR A 526 -32.71 35.98 -16.34
N THR A 527 -33.06 37.14 -15.77
CA THR A 527 -34.25 37.33 -14.93
C THR A 527 -35.57 37.14 -15.69
N ASN A 528 -35.64 37.48 -16.98
CA ASN A 528 -36.83 37.26 -17.81
C ASN A 528 -36.98 35.79 -18.22
N TRP A 529 -35.87 35.07 -18.45
CA TRP A 529 -35.90 33.67 -18.90
C TRP A 529 -36.23 32.70 -17.77
N SER A 530 -35.55 32.84 -16.63
CA SER A 530 -35.84 32.07 -15.41
C SER A 530 -37.27 32.28 -14.88
N THR A 531 -37.93 33.39 -15.22
CA THR A 531 -39.34 33.62 -14.86
C THR A 531 -40.33 33.14 -15.93
N THR A 532 -39.98 33.20 -17.21
CA THR A 532 -40.85 32.79 -18.32
C THR A 532 -40.83 31.27 -18.53
N TYR A 533 -39.68 30.64 -18.35
CA TYR A 533 -39.43 29.22 -18.53
C TYR A 533 -38.81 28.63 -17.26
N PRO A 534 -39.57 28.62 -16.15
CA PRO A 534 -39.01 28.27 -14.85
C PRO A 534 -38.57 26.82 -14.77
N ASN A 535 -39.06 25.94 -15.67
CA ASN A 535 -38.83 24.49 -15.69
C ASN A 535 -37.71 24.01 -16.62
N GLU A 536 -37.02 24.93 -17.29
CA GLU A 536 -36.02 24.62 -18.31
C GLU A 536 -34.59 24.87 -17.79
N THR A 537 -33.61 24.15 -18.33
CA THR A 537 -32.19 24.28 -17.96
C THR A 537 -31.45 25.19 -18.92
N PHE A 538 -30.70 26.16 -18.38
CA PHE A 538 -29.99 27.17 -19.16
C PHE A 538 -28.54 27.38 -18.68
N ILE A 539 -27.62 27.57 -19.61
CA ILE A 539 -26.26 28.08 -19.39
C ILE A 539 -26.22 29.54 -19.84
N PHE A 540 -25.59 30.40 -19.04
CA PHE A 540 -25.39 31.81 -19.35
C PHE A 540 -23.91 32.16 -19.30
N ALA A 541 -23.42 32.85 -20.32
CA ALA A 541 -22.12 33.51 -20.27
C ALA A 541 -22.29 34.99 -20.56
N LEU A 542 -21.99 35.83 -19.56
CA LEU A 542 -21.94 37.30 -19.63
C LEU A 542 -23.28 38.00 -19.91
N CYS A 543 -24.33 37.69 -19.13
CA CYS A 543 -25.68 38.25 -19.36
C CYS A 543 -26.06 39.35 -18.35
N ASP A 544 -25.91 40.63 -18.72
CA ASP A 544 -26.97 41.64 -18.43
C ASP A 544 -26.93 42.82 -19.43
N ILE A 545 -28.11 43.12 -19.98
CA ILE A 545 -28.47 44.19 -20.92
C ILE A 545 -27.45 44.48 -22.05
N LEU A 546 -27.35 43.59 -23.04
CA LEU A 546 -27.14 44.06 -24.42
C LEU A 546 -28.41 44.82 -24.80
N TYR A 547 -28.42 46.15 -24.63
CA TYR A 547 -29.57 46.96 -25.06
C TYR A 547 -29.80 46.68 -26.55
N PRO A 548 -31.02 46.25 -26.95
CA PRO A 548 -31.31 45.82 -28.32
C PRO A 548 -31.31 46.95 -29.35
N ASP A 549 -31.04 48.20 -28.93
CA ASP A 549 -31.27 49.37 -29.77
C ASP A 549 -30.11 49.73 -30.70
N THR A 550 -28.93 49.09 -30.59
CA THR A 550 -27.80 49.37 -31.50
C THR A 550 -26.94 48.12 -31.74
N GLY A 551 -27.22 47.42 -32.84
CA GLY A 551 -26.65 46.12 -33.24
C GLY A 551 -25.17 45.87 -32.90
N GLY A 552 -24.95 44.99 -31.92
CA GLY A 552 -23.66 44.35 -31.68
C GLY A 552 -23.55 43.05 -32.48
N TRP A 553 -22.34 42.74 -32.94
CA TRP A 553 -22.01 41.50 -33.64
C TRP A 553 -21.64 40.42 -32.62
N TYR A 554 -22.27 39.26 -32.77
CA TYR A 554 -21.98 38.03 -32.06
C TYR A 554 -21.78 36.92 -33.10
N GLY A 555 -20.74 36.11 -32.89
CA GLY A 555 -20.57 34.85 -33.59
C GLY A 555 -20.29 33.73 -32.59
N TYR A 556 -20.68 32.52 -32.96
CA TYR A 556 -20.20 31.31 -32.30
C TYR A 556 -19.80 30.25 -33.29
N LYS A 557 -18.97 29.33 -32.81
CA LYS A 557 -18.64 28.10 -33.52
C LYS A 557 -18.58 26.94 -32.52
N THR A 558 -19.19 25.83 -32.90
CA THR A 558 -19.16 24.59 -32.13
C THR A 558 -18.19 23.60 -32.76
N TYR A 559 -17.45 22.89 -31.92
CA TYR A 559 -16.55 21.83 -32.35
C TYR A 559 -16.88 20.55 -31.60
N THR A 560 -16.95 19.46 -32.35
CA THR A 560 -17.28 18.12 -31.86
C THR A 560 -16.13 17.15 -32.13
N ALA A 561 -16.20 15.96 -31.54
CA ALA A 561 -15.18 14.91 -31.61
C ALA A 561 -14.54 14.76 -33.01
N GLY A 562 -13.21 14.93 -33.07
CA GLY A 562 -12.41 14.79 -34.28
C GLY A 562 -12.21 16.08 -35.10
N GLU A 563 -12.92 17.17 -34.77
CA GLU A 563 -12.71 18.50 -35.35
C GLU A 563 -11.60 19.25 -34.58
N ASN A 564 -11.04 20.31 -35.17
CA ASN A 564 -10.10 21.19 -34.48
C ASN A 564 -10.79 22.50 -34.07
N ASP A 565 -10.62 22.94 -32.82
CA ASP A 565 -11.18 24.19 -32.31
C ASP A 565 -10.51 25.47 -32.87
N SER A 566 -10.93 26.66 -32.41
CA SER A 566 -10.33 27.94 -32.84
C SER A 566 -8.86 28.11 -32.44
N GLU A 567 -8.36 27.26 -31.54
CA GLU A 567 -6.96 27.19 -31.11
C GLU A 567 -6.21 26.05 -31.80
N ASN A 568 -6.86 25.37 -32.76
CA ASN A 568 -6.36 24.24 -33.53
C ASN A 568 -6.09 22.97 -32.68
N ASN A 569 -6.76 22.85 -31.53
CA ASN A 569 -6.75 21.65 -30.70
C ASN A 569 -7.73 20.63 -31.29
N GLN A 570 -7.29 19.39 -31.49
CA GLN A 570 -8.19 18.31 -31.90
C GLN A 570 -9.13 17.96 -30.74
N ILE A 571 -10.43 18.14 -30.95
CA ILE A 571 -11.47 17.82 -29.98
C ILE A 571 -11.49 16.31 -29.74
N SER A 572 -11.21 15.93 -28.49
CA SER A 572 -11.30 14.56 -28.02
C SER A 572 -12.76 14.05 -28.08
N HIS A 573 -12.97 12.74 -28.09
CA HIS A 573 -14.30 12.13 -28.23
C HIS A 573 -15.28 12.44 -27.08
N ASN A 574 -14.82 13.08 -26.01
CA ASN A 574 -15.52 13.23 -24.73
C ASN A 574 -15.77 14.70 -24.33
N LEU A 575 -15.67 15.66 -25.25
CA LEU A 575 -16.01 17.06 -24.95
C LEU A 575 -16.52 17.82 -26.18
N THR A 576 -17.27 18.90 -25.93
CA THR A 576 -17.80 19.83 -26.95
C THR A 576 -17.45 21.25 -26.56
N VAL A 577 -16.89 22.00 -27.52
CA VAL A 577 -16.42 23.38 -27.31
C VAL A 577 -17.31 24.34 -28.06
N ILE A 578 -17.70 25.43 -27.41
CA ILE A 578 -18.48 26.53 -27.99
C ILE A 578 -17.65 27.80 -27.83
N ASP A 579 -17.15 28.32 -28.94
CA ASP A 579 -16.44 29.59 -28.96
C ASP A 579 -17.42 30.74 -29.14
N TYR A 580 -17.21 31.83 -28.39
CA TYR A 580 -17.97 33.06 -28.45
C TYR A 580 -17.08 34.25 -28.75
N HIS A 581 -17.55 35.11 -29.65
CA HIS A 581 -16.93 36.37 -30.01
C HIS A 581 -17.97 37.48 -29.95
N VAL A 582 -17.80 38.47 -29.06
CA VAL A 582 -18.80 39.52 -28.80
C VAL A 582 -18.18 40.93 -28.91
N SER A 583 -18.74 41.77 -29.76
CA SER A 583 -18.34 43.19 -29.91
C SER A 583 -19.07 44.11 -28.91
N THR A 584 -18.44 45.22 -28.51
CA THR A 584 -19.04 46.20 -27.55
C THR A 584 -19.55 47.47 -28.25
N TYR A 585 -20.47 48.19 -27.58
CA TYR A 585 -21.35 49.32 -28.00
C TYR A 585 -20.76 50.45 -28.88
N SER A 586 -19.45 50.49 -29.18
CA SER A 586 -18.83 51.57 -29.98
C SER A 586 -18.13 51.13 -31.27
N ASP A 587 -18.17 49.85 -31.64
CA ASP A 587 -17.49 49.35 -32.85
C ASP A 587 -18.36 49.52 -34.10
N HIS A 588 -18.49 50.77 -34.55
CA HIS A 588 -18.80 51.05 -35.96
C HIS A 588 -17.53 51.08 -36.83
N ASN A 589 -16.35 50.83 -36.25
CA ASN A 589 -15.08 50.71 -36.95
C ASN A 589 -14.27 49.54 -36.37
N TYR A 590 -14.28 48.40 -37.08
CA TYR A 590 -13.64 47.11 -36.81
C TYR A 590 -12.16 47.12 -36.33
N SER A 591 -11.84 47.61 -35.13
CA SER A 591 -10.54 47.42 -34.47
C SER A 591 -10.61 48.04 -33.06
N THR A 592 -10.32 47.40 -31.93
CA THR A 592 -9.33 46.38 -31.59
C THR A 592 -9.67 45.89 -30.18
N ASN A 593 -10.17 44.67 -29.96
CA ASN A 593 -10.40 43.97 -28.66
C ASN A 593 -11.88 43.60 -28.38
N PRO A 594 -12.44 42.65 -29.14
CA PRO A 594 -13.71 41.98 -28.82
C PRO A 594 -13.59 41.14 -27.54
N ASN A 595 -14.73 40.85 -26.91
CA ASN A 595 -14.79 39.89 -25.81
C ASN A 595 -14.79 38.48 -26.37
N ASP A 596 -13.79 37.68 -26.00
CA ASP A 596 -13.58 36.32 -26.47
C ASP A 596 -13.69 35.35 -25.30
N TYR A 597 -14.52 34.33 -25.44
CA TYR A 597 -14.65 33.28 -24.42
C TYR A 597 -15.09 31.94 -25.00
N GLN A 598 -14.86 30.86 -24.27
CA GLN A 598 -15.33 29.52 -24.62
C GLN A 598 -16.18 28.95 -23.49
N ILE A 599 -17.11 28.09 -23.89
CA ILE A 599 -17.85 27.22 -22.99
C ILE A 599 -17.55 25.79 -23.42
N VAL A 600 -17.08 24.96 -22.49
CA VAL A 600 -16.70 23.57 -22.76
C VAL A 600 -17.58 22.64 -21.94
N LEU A 601 -18.27 21.73 -22.62
CA LEU A 601 -19.05 20.66 -22.02
C LEU A 601 -18.24 19.39 -22.09
N TYR A 602 -18.13 18.66 -20.99
CA TYR A 602 -17.46 17.37 -20.92
C TYR A 602 -18.49 16.25 -20.76
N GLU A 603 -18.22 15.07 -21.30
CA GLU A 603 -19.08 13.88 -21.20
C GLU A 603 -19.38 13.48 -19.76
N ASN A 604 -18.48 13.79 -18.82
CA ASN A 604 -18.68 13.53 -17.40
C ASN A 604 -19.60 14.54 -16.68
N GLY A 605 -20.32 15.40 -17.41
CA GLY A 605 -21.24 16.40 -16.85
C GLY A 605 -20.58 17.70 -16.39
N THR A 606 -19.26 17.84 -16.57
CA THR A 606 -18.53 19.06 -16.20
C THR A 606 -18.77 20.19 -17.21
N LEU A 607 -18.95 21.42 -16.71
CA LEU A 607 -19.01 22.63 -17.52
C LEU A 607 -17.83 23.56 -17.18
N ARG A 608 -17.13 24.06 -18.19
CA ARG A 608 -16.03 25.03 -18.02
C ARG A 608 -16.30 26.30 -18.80
N PHE A 609 -16.06 27.45 -18.17
CA PHE A 609 -16.00 28.75 -18.82
C PHE A 609 -14.53 29.19 -18.95
N ASN A 610 -14.10 29.51 -20.16
CA ASN A 610 -12.76 30.00 -20.47
C ASN A 610 -12.85 31.43 -21.03
N PHE A 611 -12.64 32.44 -20.19
CA PHE A 611 -12.67 33.84 -20.63
C PHE A 611 -11.29 34.25 -21.15
N LYS A 612 -11.14 34.36 -22.48
CA LYS A 612 -9.86 34.66 -23.14
C LYS A 612 -9.55 36.15 -23.14
N ASN A 613 -10.56 36.99 -23.42
CA ASN A 613 -10.44 38.44 -23.43
C ASN A 613 -11.73 39.08 -22.95
N LEU A 614 -11.68 39.90 -21.90
CA LEU A 614 -12.83 40.63 -21.37
C LEU A 614 -12.48 42.11 -21.17
N ASN A 615 -13.19 42.98 -21.88
CA ASN A 615 -13.06 44.43 -21.78
C ASN A 615 -14.25 45.03 -21.01
N TYR A 616 -14.01 45.32 -19.73
CA TYR A 616 -15.03 45.84 -18.80
C TYR A 616 -15.31 47.34 -18.96
N THR A 617 -14.40 48.10 -19.58
CA THR A 617 -14.46 49.58 -19.62
C THR A 617 -15.60 50.14 -20.47
N LYS A 618 -16.26 49.30 -21.29
CA LYS A 618 -17.33 49.69 -22.22
C LYS A 618 -18.67 49.00 -21.96
N LEU A 619 -18.78 48.26 -20.86
CA LEU A 619 -20.00 47.58 -20.44
C LEU A 619 -20.67 48.43 -19.34
N GLY A 620 -21.91 48.87 -19.53
CA GLY A 620 -22.56 49.79 -18.59
C GLY A 620 -23.04 49.16 -17.27
N TYR A 621 -22.90 47.84 -17.09
CA TYR A 621 -23.56 47.05 -16.04
C TYR A 621 -22.76 45.82 -15.60
N ASN A 622 -23.31 45.04 -14.66
CA ASN A 622 -22.70 43.84 -14.07
C ASN A 622 -22.65 42.69 -15.08
N LEU A 623 -21.56 41.91 -15.09
CA LEU A 623 -21.44 40.69 -15.90
C LEU A 623 -21.77 39.44 -15.07
N TYR A 624 -22.56 38.52 -15.63
CA TYR A 624 -22.96 37.27 -14.97
C TYR A 624 -22.70 36.06 -15.86
N SER A 625 -22.11 34.99 -15.31
CA SER A 625 -22.04 33.67 -15.94
C SER A 625 -22.51 32.59 -14.96
N GLY A 626 -23.06 31.49 -15.46
CA GLY A 626 -23.52 30.39 -14.60
C GLY A 626 -24.52 29.47 -15.29
N ILE A 627 -25.22 28.69 -14.47
CA ILE A 627 -26.21 27.71 -14.90
C ILE A 627 -27.50 27.88 -14.09
N TYR A 628 -28.63 27.67 -14.74
CA TYR A 628 -29.96 27.64 -14.14
C TYR A 628 -30.58 26.28 -14.40
N LEU A 629 -31.01 25.61 -13.34
CA LEU A 629 -31.76 24.36 -13.42
C LEU A 629 -33.23 24.66 -13.15
N GLY A 630 -34.12 24.15 -14.00
CA GLY A 630 -35.52 24.54 -13.99
C GLY A 630 -36.43 23.89 -12.92
N ASP A 631 -35.98 22.91 -12.14
CA ASP A 631 -36.94 22.27 -11.22
C ASP A 631 -37.17 23.12 -9.94
N SER A 632 -38.38 23.66 -9.79
CA SER A 632 -38.84 24.40 -8.60
C SER A 632 -38.93 23.56 -7.31
N SER A 633 -38.75 22.24 -7.39
CA SER A 633 -38.61 21.33 -6.24
C SER A 633 -37.15 20.98 -5.90
N SER A 634 -36.19 21.36 -6.76
CA SER A 634 -34.77 21.21 -6.47
C SER A 634 -34.28 22.35 -5.56
N THR A 635 -33.54 22.02 -4.50
CA THR A 635 -32.74 22.99 -3.75
C THR A 635 -31.44 23.37 -4.50
N HIS A 636 -31.28 22.99 -5.78
CA HIS A 636 -29.95 22.61 -6.32
C HIS A 636 -29.44 23.31 -7.59
N ALA A 637 -29.99 24.45 -8.04
CA ALA A 637 -29.14 25.48 -8.69
C ALA A 637 -29.88 26.82 -8.88
N LYS A 638 -29.57 27.77 -8.01
CA LYS A 638 -29.71 29.21 -8.30
C LYS A 638 -28.34 29.88 -8.16
N GLU A 639 -27.34 29.37 -8.87
CA GLU A 639 -26.00 29.96 -8.83
C GLU A 639 -25.80 30.93 -9.99
N THR A 640 -25.93 32.21 -9.68
CA THR A 640 -25.57 33.31 -10.58
C THR A 640 -24.24 33.88 -10.10
N ILE A 641 -23.16 33.67 -10.85
CA ILE A 641 -21.82 34.16 -10.48
C ILE A 641 -21.65 35.58 -11.05
N HIS A 642 -21.29 36.53 -10.17
CA HIS A 642 -20.98 37.90 -10.56
C HIS A 642 -19.51 37.99 -10.99
N VAL A 643 -19.26 38.32 -12.27
CA VAL A 643 -17.93 38.33 -12.87
C VAL A 643 -17.29 39.74 -12.82
N GLY A 644 -18.07 40.80 -12.57
CA GLY A 644 -17.54 42.13 -12.27
C GLY A 644 -18.55 43.28 -12.46
N ARG A 645 -18.25 44.45 -11.88
CA ARG A 645 -19.02 45.71 -11.99
C ARG A 645 -18.20 46.79 -12.69
N ALA A 646 -18.72 47.40 -13.74
CA ALA A 646 -18.09 48.58 -14.34
C ALA A 646 -18.27 49.80 -13.42
N GLY A 647 -17.22 50.20 -12.72
CA GLY A 647 -17.15 51.51 -12.07
C GLY A 647 -17.01 52.61 -13.12
N GLN A 648 -17.81 53.68 -13.02
CA GLN A 648 -17.62 54.86 -13.86
C GLN A 648 -16.29 55.53 -13.52
N TYR A 649 -15.23 55.25 -14.29
CA TYR A 649 -14.00 56.03 -14.21
C TYR A 649 -13.44 56.29 -15.60
N GLU A 650 -13.30 57.58 -15.90
CA GLU A 650 -12.69 58.11 -17.11
C GLU A 650 -11.19 57.78 -17.10
N ASN A 651 -10.72 57.18 -18.20
CA ASN A 651 -9.31 56.92 -18.53
C ASN A 651 -8.57 55.93 -17.60
N GLU A 652 -8.61 54.64 -17.95
CA GLU A 652 -7.43 53.75 -18.07
C GLU A 652 -7.89 52.31 -18.41
N THR A 653 -7.26 51.67 -19.39
CA THR A 653 -7.50 50.28 -19.79
C THR A 653 -6.88 49.31 -18.79
N SER A 654 -7.69 48.57 -18.04
CA SER A 654 -7.27 47.39 -17.28
C SER A 654 -7.58 46.12 -18.07
N TYR A 655 -6.55 45.33 -18.35
CA TYR A 655 -6.69 43.96 -18.87
C TYR A 655 -6.61 43.02 -17.67
N SER A 656 -7.67 42.27 -17.38
CA SER A 656 -7.60 41.19 -16.39
C SER A 656 -7.11 39.90 -17.04
N THR A 657 -6.41 39.09 -16.26
CA THR A 657 -6.00 37.72 -16.58
C THR A 657 -7.19 36.81 -16.95
N PRO A 658 -6.96 35.70 -17.67
CA PRO A 658 -7.99 34.70 -17.93
C PRO A 658 -8.59 34.19 -16.62
N ILE A 659 -9.92 34.17 -16.53
CA ILE A 659 -10.63 33.57 -15.39
C ILE A 659 -11.11 32.20 -15.86
N ILE A 660 -10.55 31.13 -15.31
CA ILE A 660 -10.98 29.75 -15.56
C ILE A 660 -11.87 29.33 -14.39
N ARG A 661 -13.13 28.94 -14.67
CA ARG A 661 -14.06 28.42 -13.65
C ARG A 661 -14.68 27.12 -14.16
N THR A 662 -14.69 26.11 -13.29
CA THR A 662 -15.24 24.78 -13.56
C THR A 662 -16.44 24.57 -12.65
N LEU A 663 -17.59 24.24 -13.20
CA LEU A 663 -18.78 23.79 -12.47
C LEU A 663 -18.89 22.27 -12.61
N SER A 664 -18.94 21.57 -11.48
CA SER A 664 -19.06 20.11 -11.37
C SER A 664 -20.47 19.73 -10.93
N SER A 665 -20.92 18.51 -11.24
CA SER A 665 -22.21 17.93 -10.84
C SER A 665 -22.27 17.48 -9.36
N THR A 666 -21.21 17.72 -8.57
CA THR A 666 -21.13 17.33 -7.15
C THR A 666 -21.38 18.55 -6.25
N TYR A 667 -22.47 18.51 -5.49
CA TYR A 667 -22.90 19.54 -4.52
C TYR A 667 -22.49 19.15 -3.10
N ASP A 668 -22.33 20.14 -2.22
CA ASP A 668 -22.17 19.88 -0.78
C ASP A 668 -23.53 19.60 -0.09
N ASP A 669 -23.48 19.15 1.16
CA ASP A 669 -24.67 18.79 1.98
C ASP A 669 -25.63 19.97 2.25
N ASN A 670 -25.30 21.20 1.81
CA ASN A 670 -26.13 22.40 1.95
C ASN A 670 -26.75 22.86 0.63
N GLY A 671 -26.52 22.14 -0.47
CA GLY A 671 -27.11 22.42 -1.78
C GLY A 671 -26.52 23.65 -2.48
N ASN A 672 -25.33 24.09 -2.09
CA ASN A 672 -24.56 25.03 -2.90
C ASN A 672 -23.64 24.22 -3.82
N GLY A 673 -23.42 24.70 -5.05
CA GLY A 673 -22.32 24.22 -5.86
C GLY A 673 -21.01 24.54 -5.14
N ILE A 674 -19.95 23.79 -5.43
CA ILE A 674 -18.60 24.14 -4.97
C ILE A 674 -18.18 25.42 -5.71
N ALA A 675 -18.65 26.57 -5.24
CA ALA A 675 -18.17 27.87 -5.62
C ALA A 675 -16.93 28.17 -4.77
N ASP A 676 -15.78 28.34 -5.42
CA ASP A 676 -14.65 29.08 -4.87
C ASP A 676 -15.18 30.38 -4.25
N ALA A 677 -14.76 30.66 -3.02
CA ALA A 677 -15.26 31.79 -2.23
C ALA A 677 -15.28 33.10 -3.04
N VAL A 678 -16.41 33.82 -2.93
CA VAL A 678 -16.54 35.20 -3.40
C VAL A 678 -15.49 36.06 -2.67
N TYR A 679 -14.47 36.51 -3.39
CA TYR A 679 -13.62 37.61 -2.93
C TYR A 679 -14.28 38.94 -3.33
N PRO A 680 -14.77 39.75 -2.38
CA PRO A 680 -15.01 41.16 -2.67
C PRO A 680 -13.65 41.84 -2.85
N ILE A 681 -13.40 42.40 -4.03
CA ILE A 681 -12.33 43.39 -4.21
C ILE A 681 -12.78 44.64 -3.45
N GLY A 682 -12.35 44.76 -2.20
CA GLY A 682 -12.55 45.95 -1.38
C GLY A 682 -11.59 47.06 -1.78
N ASP A 683 -12.12 48.27 -1.92
CA ASP A 683 -11.39 49.55 -1.86
C ASP A 683 -10.43 49.54 -0.66
N ASP A 684 -9.11 49.45 -0.89
CA ASP A 684 -8.12 50.44 -0.45
C ASP A 684 -6.67 49.93 -0.59
N ASP A 685 -5.90 50.74 -1.31
CA ASP A 685 -4.48 51.09 -1.14
C ASP A 685 -3.29 50.14 -1.50
N ALA A 686 -2.41 50.75 -2.31
CA ALA A 686 -0.95 50.60 -2.40
C ALA A 686 -0.26 49.34 -3.04
N ARG A 687 0.04 49.51 -4.34
CA ARG A 687 1.35 49.36 -5.05
C ARG A 687 2.26 48.16 -4.75
N THR A 688 2.67 47.53 -5.85
CA THR A 688 3.75 46.52 -6.02
C THR A 688 3.55 45.22 -5.24
N GLY A 689 2.62 44.40 -5.73
CA GLY A 689 2.62 42.96 -5.49
C GLY A 689 2.47 42.26 -6.83
N THR A 690 3.47 41.50 -7.24
CA THR A 690 3.25 40.39 -8.18
C THR A 690 2.16 39.54 -7.57
N ALA A 691 1.02 39.42 -8.26
CA ALA A 691 0.01 38.45 -7.89
C ALA A 691 0.66 37.06 -8.00
N VAL A 692 1.05 36.53 -6.84
CA VAL A 692 1.24 35.09 -6.68
C VAL A 692 -0.15 34.52 -6.92
N ASP A 693 -0.27 33.71 -7.96
CA ASP A 693 -1.48 32.94 -8.23
C ASP A 693 -1.61 31.92 -7.10
N ASN A 694 -2.23 32.36 -6.00
CA ASN A 694 -2.61 31.48 -4.90
C ASN A 694 -3.80 30.67 -5.40
N TYR A 695 -3.52 29.64 -6.21
CA TYR A 695 -4.36 28.46 -6.23
C TYR A 695 -4.56 28.04 -4.78
N PRO A 696 -5.78 27.70 -4.32
CA PRO A 696 -5.86 26.78 -3.21
C PRO A 696 -5.22 25.48 -3.73
N LEU A 697 -3.95 25.29 -3.38
CA LEU A 697 -3.19 24.07 -3.63
C LEU A 697 -4.01 22.93 -3.05
N VAL A 698 -4.61 22.12 -3.92
CA VAL A 698 -5.42 20.98 -3.50
C VAL A 698 -4.49 19.78 -3.47
N MET A 699 -4.41 19.16 -2.29
CA MET A 699 -3.94 17.79 -2.15
C MET A 699 -4.61 16.90 -3.19
N ALA A 700 -3.81 16.10 -3.87
CA ALA A 700 -4.32 15.12 -4.83
C ALA A 700 -3.65 13.77 -4.57
N SER A 701 -4.45 12.72 -4.48
CA SER A 701 -4.00 11.35 -4.31
C SER A 701 -4.45 10.50 -5.50
N LYS A 702 -3.64 9.51 -5.85
CA LYS A 702 -3.94 8.55 -6.93
C LYS A 702 -3.60 7.13 -6.52
N ALA A 703 -4.57 6.22 -6.63
CA ALA A 703 -4.35 4.79 -6.40
C ALA A 703 -3.55 4.14 -7.54
N SER A 704 -2.53 3.37 -7.22
CA SER A 704 -1.72 2.55 -8.13
C SER A 704 -1.78 1.09 -7.70
N SER A 705 -2.22 0.23 -8.61
CA SER A 705 -2.38 -1.22 -8.39
C SER A 705 -1.73 -2.02 -9.52
N PRO A 706 -1.33 -3.29 -9.29
CA PRO A 706 -0.83 -4.16 -10.36
C PRO A 706 -1.87 -4.32 -11.47
N SER A 707 -1.44 -4.39 -12.73
CA SER A 707 -2.38 -4.56 -13.86
C SER A 707 -3.06 -5.94 -13.90
N GLY A 708 -2.47 -6.96 -13.28
CA GLY A 708 -3.10 -8.26 -13.10
C GLY A 708 -2.37 -9.16 -12.09
N VAL A 709 -3.13 -9.99 -11.37
CA VAL A 709 -2.62 -10.85 -10.30
C VAL A 709 -3.31 -12.22 -10.31
N SER A 710 -2.62 -13.23 -9.79
CA SER A 710 -3.16 -14.60 -9.61
C SER A 710 -3.29 -15.02 -8.14
N THR A 711 -3.16 -14.07 -7.22
CA THR A 711 -3.26 -14.24 -5.77
C THR A 711 -4.56 -13.62 -5.25
N THR A 712 -5.00 -14.01 -4.05
CA THR A 712 -6.21 -13.45 -3.40
C THR A 712 -5.96 -12.11 -2.71
N SER A 713 -4.71 -11.65 -2.66
CA SER A 713 -4.31 -10.39 -2.02
C SER A 713 -3.15 -9.76 -2.79
N PHE A 714 -3.18 -8.43 -2.90
CA PHE A 714 -2.13 -7.62 -3.52
C PHE A 714 -2.15 -6.20 -2.97
N THR A 715 -1.06 -5.46 -3.13
CA THR A 715 -0.94 -4.11 -2.59
C THR A 715 -1.45 -3.07 -3.58
N VAL A 716 -2.23 -2.11 -3.10
CA VAL A 716 -2.58 -0.87 -3.80
C VAL A 716 -1.88 0.28 -3.08
N HIS A 717 -1.07 1.02 -3.80
CA HIS A 717 -0.34 2.19 -3.30
C HIS A 717 -1.07 3.48 -3.66
N THR A 718 -0.71 4.57 -2.99
CA THR A 718 -1.17 5.90 -3.33
C THR A 718 0.00 6.82 -3.56
N THR A 719 -0.01 7.52 -4.69
CA THR A 719 0.85 8.69 -4.90
C THR A 719 0.10 9.91 -4.42
N ILE A 720 0.69 10.68 -3.51
CA ILE A 720 0.11 11.92 -3.00
C ILE A 720 0.97 13.09 -3.50
N THR A 721 0.33 14.08 -4.09
CA THR A 721 0.98 15.35 -4.43
C THR A 721 0.64 16.37 -3.34
N ASP A 722 1.62 16.71 -2.51
CA ASP A 722 1.50 17.70 -1.42
C ASP A 722 2.56 18.81 -1.58
N HIS A 723 2.20 20.05 -1.25
CA HIS A 723 3.16 21.11 -1.05
C HIS A 723 3.62 21.07 0.40
N ALA A 724 4.93 21.24 0.64
CA ALA A 724 5.63 21.00 1.90
C ALA A 724 5.10 21.70 3.19
N ASP A 725 4.02 22.48 3.11
CA ASP A 725 3.45 23.28 4.20
C ASP A 725 2.06 22.82 4.70
N VAL A 726 1.41 21.80 4.11
CA VAL A 726 0.02 21.41 4.48
C VAL A 726 -0.05 20.08 5.29
N GLY A 727 0.62 19.02 4.81
CA GLY A 727 0.73 17.72 5.50
C GLY A 727 -0.57 16.90 5.49
N ILE A 728 -0.42 15.59 5.28
CA ILE A 728 -1.53 14.62 5.15
C ILE A 728 -1.90 14.01 6.49
N SER A 729 -3.19 13.99 6.83
CA SER A 729 -3.70 13.29 8.01
C SER A 729 -4.15 11.86 7.70
N ASN A 730 -4.66 11.59 6.49
CA ASN A 730 -5.14 10.26 6.08
C ASN A 730 -5.35 10.15 4.56
N VAL A 731 -5.35 8.92 4.03
CA VAL A 731 -5.78 8.56 2.67
C VAL A 731 -6.79 7.41 2.72
N ALA A 732 -7.93 7.55 2.06
CA ALA A 732 -8.92 6.50 1.88
C ALA A 732 -8.76 5.81 0.52
N LEU A 733 -8.74 4.47 0.48
CA LEU A 733 -8.86 3.70 -0.76
C LEU A 733 -10.32 3.35 -1.04
N TYR A 734 -10.74 3.51 -2.29
CA TYR A 734 -12.02 3.05 -2.81
C TYR A 734 -11.79 2.08 -3.97
N TYR A 735 -12.69 1.11 -4.10
CA TYR A 735 -12.67 0.17 -5.20
C TYR A 735 -14.08 -0.11 -5.74
N ARG A 736 -14.16 -0.59 -6.97
CA ARG A 736 -15.34 -1.29 -7.48
C ARG A 736 -14.90 -2.57 -8.19
N LYS A 737 -15.74 -3.60 -8.12
CA LYS A 737 -15.56 -4.84 -8.87
C LYS A 737 -16.46 -4.81 -10.10
N ASP A 738 -15.89 -5.12 -11.26
CA ASP A 738 -16.57 -5.11 -12.55
C ASP A 738 -17.32 -3.77 -12.76
N SER A 739 -18.62 -3.81 -13.07
CA SER A 739 -19.49 -2.63 -13.18
C SER A 739 -20.25 -2.29 -11.88
N GLY A 740 -19.75 -2.73 -10.73
CA GLY A 740 -20.36 -2.50 -9.41
C GLY A 740 -20.20 -1.06 -8.89
N ALA A 741 -20.83 -0.78 -7.74
CA ALA A 741 -20.71 0.50 -7.05
C ALA A 741 -19.34 0.68 -6.39
N TRP A 742 -18.87 1.93 -6.31
CA TRP A 742 -17.67 2.29 -5.57
C TRP A 742 -17.87 2.07 -4.07
N THR A 743 -16.96 1.31 -3.47
CA THR A 743 -16.97 0.93 -2.05
C THR A 743 -15.67 1.41 -1.42
N LYS A 744 -15.77 2.13 -0.29
CA LYS A 744 -14.58 2.47 0.51
C LYS A 744 -13.99 1.18 1.08
N TYR A 745 -12.71 0.95 0.84
CA TYR A 745 -11.99 -0.21 1.36
C TYR A 745 -11.51 0.04 2.79
N THR A 746 -10.58 0.99 2.98
CA THR A 746 -10.10 1.43 4.31
C THR A 746 -9.40 2.78 4.19
N ASP A 747 -9.10 3.37 5.35
CA ASP A 747 -8.21 4.50 5.54
C ASP A 747 -6.77 4.04 5.81
N SER A 748 -5.79 4.85 5.43
CA SER A 748 -4.35 4.61 5.62
C SER A 748 -3.59 5.93 5.73
N VAL A 749 -2.83 6.09 6.81
CA VAL A 749 -1.95 7.26 7.03
C VAL A 749 -0.71 7.20 6.13
N THR A 750 -0.34 6.02 5.65
CA THR A 750 0.85 5.79 4.81
C THR A 750 0.53 5.77 3.32
N GLY A 751 -0.75 5.78 2.93
CA GLY A 751 -1.17 5.67 1.53
C GLY A 751 -0.85 4.30 0.91
N THR A 752 -0.71 3.25 1.72
CA THR A 752 -0.53 1.87 1.23
C THR A 752 -1.63 0.97 1.80
N PHE A 753 -2.19 0.11 0.94
CA PHE A 753 -3.35 -0.72 1.24
C PHE A 753 -3.10 -2.16 0.78
N THR A 754 -3.29 -3.14 1.66
CA THR A 754 -3.36 -4.55 1.25
C THR A 754 -4.78 -4.86 0.83
N PHE A 755 -5.01 -5.05 -0.47
CA PHE A 755 -6.32 -5.26 -1.06
C PHE A 755 -6.60 -6.74 -1.29
N SER A 756 -7.70 -7.25 -0.73
CA SER A 756 -8.15 -8.62 -0.89
C SER A 756 -9.18 -8.78 -2.00
N ALA A 757 -8.93 -9.71 -2.91
CA ALA A 757 -9.69 -9.87 -4.15
C ALA A 757 -10.03 -11.32 -4.48
N THR A 758 -11.13 -11.49 -5.20
CA THR A 758 -11.53 -12.75 -5.87
C THR A 758 -11.34 -12.60 -7.37
N SER A 759 -11.54 -13.64 -8.18
CA SER A 759 -11.44 -13.46 -9.65
C SER A 759 -12.44 -12.41 -10.16
N GLY A 760 -11.96 -11.52 -11.04
CA GLY A 760 -12.74 -10.43 -11.64
C GLY A 760 -11.89 -9.19 -11.93
N GLU A 761 -12.53 -8.16 -12.49
CA GLU A 761 -11.90 -6.87 -12.75
C GLU A 761 -12.10 -5.94 -11.54
N TYR A 762 -11.04 -5.31 -11.06
CA TYR A 762 -11.10 -4.35 -9.98
C TYR A 762 -10.58 -3.00 -10.45
N TYR A 763 -11.26 -1.93 -10.04
CA TYR A 763 -10.90 -0.55 -10.33
C TYR A 763 -10.76 0.19 -9.00
N PHE A 764 -9.75 1.06 -8.89
CA PHE A 764 -9.38 1.72 -7.64
C PHE A 764 -9.29 3.24 -7.81
N TYR A 765 -9.61 4.00 -6.76
CA TYR A 765 -9.17 5.38 -6.61
C TYR A 765 -8.90 5.69 -5.14
N THR A 766 -8.13 6.75 -4.86
CA THR A 766 -7.90 7.21 -3.47
C THR A 766 -8.40 8.61 -3.20
N VAL A 767 -8.63 8.93 -1.92
CA VAL A 767 -9.09 10.23 -1.41
C VAL A 767 -8.28 10.60 -0.16
N ALA A 768 -7.35 11.55 -0.26
CA ALA A 768 -6.57 12.07 0.85
C ALA A 768 -7.24 13.23 1.63
N THR A 769 -6.81 13.43 2.87
CA THR A 769 -7.28 14.46 3.82
C THR A 769 -6.07 15.14 4.47
N ASP A 770 -6.05 16.49 4.57
CA ASP A 770 -4.96 17.21 5.26
C ASP A 770 -5.08 17.20 6.78
N ASN A 771 -4.01 17.64 7.44
CA ASN A 771 -3.94 17.88 8.89
C ASN A 771 -4.94 18.93 9.39
N ALA A 772 -5.52 19.76 8.52
CA ALA A 772 -6.58 20.70 8.84
C ALA A 772 -7.99 20.09 8.68
N GLY A 773 -8.09 18.84 8.22
CA GLY A 773 -9.34 18.10 8.02
C GLY A 773 -10.02 18.35 6.67
N LYS A 774 -9.34 18.97 5.70
CA LYS A 774 -9.85 19.19 4.34
C LYS A 774 -9.62 17.94 3.49
N VAL A 775 -10.70 17.43 2.91
CA VAL A 775 -10.71 16.20 2.10
C VAL A 775 -10.60 16.57 0.62
N GLU A 776 -9.77 15.85 -0.14
CA GLU A 776 -9.68 16.01 -1.59
C GLU A 776 -10.95 15.52 -2.31
N GLY A 777 -11.15 15.98 -3.54
CA GLY A 777 -12.32 15.57 -4.34
C GLY A 777 -12.21 14.13 -4.85
N VAL A 778 -13.35 13.43 -4.93
CA VAL A 778 -13.41 12.09 -5.52
C VAL A 778 -13.02 12.15 -7.01
N PRO A 779 -12.06 11.33 -7.47
CA PRO A 779 -11.67 11.29 -8.88
C PRO A 779 -12.83 10.94 -9.82
N SER A 780 -12.92 11.64 -10.95
CA SER A 780 -14.00 11.42 -11.95
C SER A 780 -13.94 10.06 -12.66
N THR A 781 -12.79 9.38 -12.59
CA THR A 781 -12.56 8.02 -13.09
C THR A 781 -11.73 7.24 -12.08
N TYR A 782 -11.56 5.94 -12.29
CA TYR A 782 -10.60 5.15 -11.51
C TYR A 782 -9.16 5.60 -11.79
N ASP A 783 -8.30 5.55 -10.77
CA ASP A 783 -6.86 5.85 -10.87
C ASP A 783 -6.07 4.66 -11.41
N SER A 784 -6.47 3.43 -11.05
CA SER A 784 -5.85 2.19 -11.53
C SER A 784 -6.84 1.03 -11.61
N HIS A 785 -6.44 -0.05 -12.30
CA HIS A 785 -7.24 -1.25 -12.44
C HIS A 785 -6.37 -2.53 -12.37
N THR A 786 -6.97 -3.62 -11.91
CA THR A 786 -6.33 -4.93 -11.76
C THR A 786 -7.25 -6.05 -12.25
N THR A 787 -6.73 -6.89 -13.16
CA THR A 787 -7.38 -8.16 -13.54
C THR A 787 -6.95 -9.28 -12.59
N VAL A 788 -7.89 -9.86 -11.84
CA VAL A 788 -7.60 -10.96 -10.90
C VAL A 788 -8.01 -12.29 -11.54
N THR A 789 -7.03 -13.17 -11.80
CA THR A 789 -7.26 -14.50 -12.39
C THR A 789 -6.82 -15.60 -11.43
N ILE A 790 -7.76 -16.16 -10.66
CA ILE A 790 -7.50 -17.26 -9.73
C ILE A 790 -7.98 -18.56 -10.38
N THR A 791 -7.05 -19.39 -10.88
CA THR A 791 -7.39 -20.70 -11.43
C THR A 791 -7.64 -21.70 -10.30
N THR A 792 -8.86 -22.22 -10.20
CA THR A 792 -9.16 -23.36 -9.33
C THR A 792 -8.71 -24.66 -10.00
N ASP A 793 -7.41 -24.92 -9.99
CA ASP A 793 -6.88 -26.27 -10.21
C ASP A 793 -6.35 -26.83 -8.90
N GLY A 794 -6.89 -27.99 -8.52
CA GLY A 794 -6.57 -28.69 -7.29
C GLY A 794 -5.15 -29.26 -7.32
N GLY A 795 -4.37 -28.95 -6.28
CA GLY A 795 -3.13 -29.68 -5.98
C GLY A 795 -2.09 -28.88 -5.20
N GLY A 796 -2.12 -29.00 -3.87
CA GLY A 796 -0.92 -29.09 -3.03
C GLY A 796 -0.17 -27.81 -2.60
N GLY A 797 -0.02 -27.67 -1.27
CA GLY A 797 0.98 -26.80 -0.59
C GLY A 797 0.50 -25.35 -0.42
N GLY A 798 0.27 -24.81 0.78
CA GLY A 798 1.17 -24.83 1.94
C GLY A 798 1.64 -23.39 2.17
N GLY A 799 0.79 -22.56 2.75
CA GLY A 799 1.10 -21.15 3.07
C GLY A 799 0.97 -20.91 4.57
N GLY A 800 2.09 -21.08 5.28
CA GLY A 800 2.27 -20.67 6.67
C GLY A 800 3.20 -19.46 6.70
N GLY A 801 2.69 -18.35 7.25
CA GLY A 801 3.43 -17.17 7.68
C GLY A 801 3.24 -17.03 9.18
N GLY A 802 4.31 -16.82 9.95
CA GLY A 802 4.36 -17.06 11.41
C GLY A 802 3.96 -15.92 12.36
N GLY A 803 3.47 -16.32 13.54
CA GLY A 803 3.51 -15.52 14.77
C GLY A 803 3.13 -16.38 15.99
N GLY A 804 4.10 -16.69 16.85
CA GLY A 804 3.90 -17.52 18.04
C GLY A 804 3.96 -19.03 17.75
N SER A 805 4.93 -19.73 18.35
CA SER A 805 4.93 -21.18 18.43
C SER A 805 3.65 -21.62 19.14
N SER A 806 2.65 -22.07 18.39
CA SER A 806 1.46 -22.66 18.97
C SER A 806 1.85 -24.00 19.59
N GLY A 807 1.67 -24.14 20.90
CA GLY A 807 1.61 -25.46 21.52
C GLY A 807 0.33 -26.24 21.18
N GLU A 808 -0.38 -25.85 20.11
CA GLU A 808 -1.54 -26.54 19.57
C GLU A 808 -1.07 -27.70 18.68
N GLU A 809 -1.79 -28.81 18.72
CA GLU A 809 -1.47 -29.99 17.91
C GLU A 809 -1.62 -29.67 16.41
N TYR A 810 -0.62 -30.01 15.61
CA TYR A 810 -0.57 -29.66 14.19
C TYR A 810 -1.81 -30.17 13.42
N GLU A 811 -2.31 -31.35 13.77
CA GLU A 811 -3.47 -31.97 13.15
C GLU A 811 -4.77 -31.22 13.45
N ASN A 812 -4.84 -30.52 14.59
CA ASN A 812 -6.02 -29.77 15.03
C ASN A 812 -6.12 -28.38 14.38
N ILE A 813 -5.01 -27.85 13.88
CA ILE A 813 -5.00 -26.58 13.15
C ILE A 813 -5.59 -26.81 11.74
N GLU A 814 -6.67 -26.11 11.43
CA GLU A 814 -7.24 -26.06 10.08
C GLU A 814 -6.37 -25.18 9.18
N PHE A 815 -6.08 -23.96 9.65
CA PHE A 815 -5.06 -23.08 9.07
C PHE A 815 -4.69 -21.96 10.06
N LYS A 816 -3.63 -21.21 9.73
CA LYS A 816 -3.24 -19.98 10.44
C LYS A 816 -3.43 -18.75 9.58
N ASP A 817 -3.78 -17.64 10.20
CA ASP A 817 -3.86 -16.30 9.61
C ASP A 817 -3.07 -15.32 10.48
N VAL A 818 -2.20 -14.52 9.88
CA VAL A 818 -1.22 -13.71 10.62
C VAL A 818 -1.19 -12.29 10.09
N SER A 819 -1.26 -11.35 11.02
CA SER A 819 -1.18 -9.91 10.77
C SER A 819 -0.03 -9.32 11.58
N ARG A 820 0.74 -8.39 10.99
CA ARG A 820 1.92 -7.78 11.64
C ARG A 820 1.85 -6.26 11.57
N VAL A 821 1.96 -5.60 12.73
CA VAL A 821 1.77 -4.14 12.87
C VAL A 821 2.89 -3.55 13.71
N TYR A 822 3.33 -2.34 13.36
CA TYR A 822 4.33 -1.58 14.13
C TYR A 822 3.68 -0.91 15.34
N ILE A 823 4.16 -1.22 16.55
CA ILE A 823 3.58 -0.75 17.81
C ILE A 823 4.37 0.46 18.34
N SER A 824 3.71 1.61 18.27
CA SER A 824 4.16 2.88 18.87
C SER A 824 3.39 3.17 20.16
N ASN A 825 4.06 3.76 21.14
CA ASN A 825 3.43 4.18 22.39
C ASN A 825 2.23 5.11 22.16
N ASN A 826 1.11 4.83 22.83
CA ASN A 826 -0.15 5.57 22.80
C ASN A 826 -0.84 5.62 21.42
N ALA A 827 -0.55 4.67 20.54
CA ALA A 827 -1.23 4.49 19.26
C ALA A 827 -2.39 3.48 19.38
N ASP A 828 -3.45 3.71 18.61
CA ASP A 828 -4.50 2.72 18.37
C ASP A 828 -3.99 1.71 17.35
N ILE A 829 -3.99 0.44 17.74
CA ILE A 829 -3.45 -0.67 16.97
C ILE A 829 -4.60 -1.49 16.43
N SER A 830 -4.54 -1.83 15.14
CA SER A 830 -5.49 -2.72 14.49
C SER A 830 -4.75 -3.79 13.69
N PHE A 831 -4.93 -5.04 14.07
CA PHE A 831 -4.55 -6.21 13.28
C PHE A 831 -5.76 -6.65 12.48
N THR A 832 -5.64 -6.77 11.16
CA THR A 832 -6.74 -7.21 10.27
C THR A 832 -6.46 -8.57 9.66
N PHE A 833 -7.53 -9.33 9.40
CA PHE A 833 -7.50 -10.71 8.92
C PHE A 833 -8.56 -10.93 7.84
N ASP A 834 -8.16 -11.48 6.70
CA ASP A 834 -9.01 -11.62 5.51
C ASP A 834 -8.97 -13.02 4.87
N LYS A 835 -8.24 -13.96 5.47
CA LYS A 835 -8.13 -15.32 4.96
C LYS A 835 -9.48 -16.04 4.97
N ALA A 836 -9.84 -16.66 3.84
CA ALA A 836 -11.09 -17.39 3.71
C ALA A 836 -11.21 -18.50 4.76
N GLY A 837 -12.38 -18.58 5.42
CA GLY A 837 -12.63 -19.49 6.53
C GLY A 837 -12.22 -18.97 7.91
N ASN A 838 -11.73 -17.72 8.01
CA ASN A 838 -11.43 -17.05 9.26
C ASN A 838 -12.60 -16.15 9.69
N GLU A 839 -13.21 -16.47 10.82
CA GLU A 839 -14.29 -15.68 11.40
C GLU A 839 -13.78 -14.43 12.12
N ILE A 840 -12.51 -14.36 12.52
CA ILE A 840 -11.92 -13.15 13.11
C ILE A 840 -11.61 -12.16 11.99
N GLN A 841 -12.05 -10.91 12.15
CA GLN A 841 -11.85 -9.83 11.19
C GLN A 841 -10.73 -8.90 11.63
N TYR A 842 -10.69 -8.56 12.93
CA TYR A 842 -9.65 -7.71 13.47
C TYR A 842 -9.44 -7.88 14.98
N ILE A 843 -8.28 -7.43 15.45
CA ILE A 843 -7.97 -7.23 16.86
C ILE A 843 -7.55 -5.77 17.03
N ASN A 844 -8.28 -5.04 17.86
CA ASN A 844 -7.98 -3.63 18.16
C ASN A 844 -7.56 -3.48 19.62
N TYR A 845 -6.56 -2.65 19.89
CA TYR A 845 -6.23 -2.20 21.25
C TYR A 845 -5.42 -0.92 21.20
N LYS A 846 -5.34 -0.20 22.31
CA LYS A 846 -4.44 0.93 22.47
C LYS A 846 -3.11 0.50 23.08
N ALA A 847 -2.00 0.81 22.41
CA ALA A 847 -0.66 0.44 22.88
C ALA A 847 -0.19 1.40 24.00
N LEU A 848 0.32 0.85 25.10
CA LEU A 848 0.86 1.61 26.24
C LEU A 848 2.40 1.72 26.24
N THR A 849 3.08 0.99 25.36
CA THR A 849 4.54 1.05 25.18
C THR A 849 4.93 0.87 23.71
N SER A 850 6.08 1.41 23.29
CA SER A 850 6.65 1.17 21.96
C SER A 850 7.41 -0.16 21.94
N GLN A 851 7.09 -1.03 20.99
CA GLN A 851 7.63 -2.42 20.95
C GLN A 851 8.09 -2.86 19.56
N GLY A 852 8.08 -1.96 18.57
CA GLY A 852 8.41 -2.29 17.19
C GLY A 852 7.33 -3.18 16.56
N TYR A 853 7.69 -3.99 15.56
CA TYR A 853 6.73 -4.87 14.90
C TYR A 853 6.29 -6.04 15.80
N ILE A 854 4.99 -6.13 16.05
CA ILE A 854 4.34 -7.24 16.75
C ILE A 854 3.43 -7.96 15.76
N SER A 855 3.33 -9.29 15.89
CA SER A 855 2.42 -10.13 15.12
C SER A 855 1.22 -10.55 15.96
N ALA A 856 0.04 -10.59 15.35
CA ALA A 856 -1.12 -11.29 15.85
C ALA A 856 -1.43 -12.48 14.95
N THR A 857 -1.64 -13.64 15.56
CA THR A 857 -1.89 -14.91 14.85
C THR A 857 -3.20 -15.49 15.30
N ILE A 858 -4.02 -15.85 14.32
CA ILE A 858 -5.26 -16.57 14.46
C ILE A 858 -5.01 -17.99 13.98
N GLU A 859 -5.34 -18.97 14.83
CA GLU A 859 -5.33 -20.38 14.45
C GLU A 859 -6.76 -20.86 14.45
N VAL A 860 -7.30 -21.13 13.28
CA VAL A 860 -8.63 -21.69 13.13
C VAL A 860 -8.52 -23.20 13.30
N LEU A 861 -9.33 -23.77 14.18
CA LEU A 861 -9.17 -25.16 14.63
C LEU A 861 -10.30 -26.05 14.12
N LYS A 862 -9.95 -27.32 13.85
CA LYS A 862 -10.90 -28.37 13.44
C LYS A 862 -11.73 -28.89 14.62
N ASP A 863 -11.16 -28.88 15.83
CA ASP A 863 -11.80 -29.29 17.08
C ASP A 863 -11.46 -28.29 18.21
N THR A 864 -11.90 -28.58 19.43
CA THR A 864 -11.58 -27.84 20.65
C THR A 864 -10.06 -27.72 20.79
N SER A 865 -9.56 -26.55 21.17
CA SER A 865 -8.13 -26.33 21.39
C SER A 865 -7.53 -27.32 22.38
N SER A 866 -6.33 -27.84 22.10
CA SER A 866 -5.59 -28.75 22.99
C SER A 866 -5.27 -28.12 24.35
N PHE A 867 -5.30 -26.80 24.44
CA PHE A 867 -5.13 -26.04 25.67
C PHE A 867 -6.38 -26.03 26.57
N ALA A 868 -7.56 -26.40 26.04
CA ALA A 868 -8.82 -26.44 26.77
C ALA A 868 -9.19 -27.86 27.22
N LYS A 869 -9.59 -28.01 28.49
CA LYS A 869 -9.98 -29.32 29.07
C LYS A 869 -11.30 -29.87 28.54
N GLU A 870 -12.18 -28.99 28.08
CA GLU A 870 -13.51 -29.30 27.57
C GLU A 870 -13.95 -28.22 26.57
N ALA A 871 -14.97 -28.53 25.76
CA ALA A 871 -15.53 -27.60 24.78
C ALA A 871 -16.33 -26.47 25.44
N ALA A 872 -16.41 -25.31 24.78
CA ALA A 872 -17.22 -24.19 25.24
C ALA A 872 -18.73 -24.53 25.21
N ALA A 873 -19.49 -23.94 26.13
CA ALA A 873 -20.94 -24.16 26.20
C ALA A 873 -21.68 -23.46 25.04
N GLY A 874 -22.63 -24.18 24.42
CA GLY A 874 -23.44 -23.70 23.30
C GLY A 874 -23.17 -24.48 22.01
N ILE A 875 -23.81 -24.06 20.92
CA ILE A 875 -23.53 -24.58 19.58
C ILE A 875 -22.32 -23.81 19.05
N ILE A 876 -21.24 -24.53 18.76
CA ILE A 876 -19.97 -23.93 18.35
C ILE A 876 -20.02 -23.59 16.86
N CYS A 877 -19.74 -22.33 16.53
CA CYS A 877 -19.49 -21.88 15.17
C CYS A 877 -18.04 -22.17 14.78
N LYS A 878 -17.09 -21.73 15.64
CA LYS A 878 -15.67 -21.97 15.42
C LYS A 878 -14.87 -22.00 16.73
N ASN A 879 -13.85 -22.86 16.77
CA ASN A 879 -12.79 -22.88 17.78
C ASN A 879 -11.54 -22.18 17.22
N ILE A 880 -10.94 -21.28 17.99
CA ILE A 880 -9.91 -20.38 17.50
C ILE A 880 -8.86 -20.13 18.59
N ASN A 881 -7.57 -20.19 18.28
CA ASN A 881 -6.55 -19.61 19.15
C ASN A 881 -6.15 -18.22 18.67
N ILE A 882 -6.05 -17.26 19.58
CA ILE A 882 -5.57 -15.91 19.27
C ILE A 882 -4.30 -15.65 20.07
N TRP A 883 -3.22 -15.30 19.37
CA TRP A 883 -1.93 -14.99 19.97
C TRP A 883 -1.46 -13.61 19.51
N VAL A 884 -1.20 -12.69 20.44
CA VAL A 884 -0.69 -11.34 20.12
C VAL A 884 0.67 -11.15 20.77
N GLY A 885 1.70 -11.00 19.93
CA GLY A 885 3.10 -10.92 20.33
C GLY A 885 3.65 -12.21 20.95
N LYS A 886 4.87 -12.11 21.49
CA LYS A 886 5.49 -13.22 22.25
C LYS A 886 4.79 -13.39 23.60
N SER A 887 4.92 -14.57 24.21
CA SER A 887 4.39 -14.83 25.56
C SER A 887 4.85 -13.75 26.55
N GLY A 888 3.90 -13.17 27.29
CA GLY A 888 4.13 -12.03 28.20
C GLY A 888 4.04 -10.63 27.57
N TYR A 889 3.79 -10.51 26.26
CA TYR A 889 3.57 -9.22 25.61
C TYR A 889 2.21 -8.61 25.97
N ALA A 890 1.12 -9.27 25.60
CA ALA A 890 -0.25 -8.75 25.71
C ALA A 890 -0.75 -8.77 27.17
N THR A 891 -0.22 -7.84 27.96
CA THR A 891 -0.53 -7.63 29.38
C THR A 891 -1.10 -6.23 29.57
N GLU A 892 -1.79 -5.99 30.68
CA GLU A 892 -2.34 -4.67 31.06
C GLU A 892 -1.27 -3.56 31.14
N ALA A 893 0.02 -3.92 31.23
CA ALA A 893 1.13 -2.96 31.19
C ALA A 893 1.46 -2.46 29.78
N ASN A 894 1.07 -3.21 28.75
CA ASN A 894 1.46 -2.97 27.35
C ASN A 894 0.28 -2.64 26.44
N ILE A 895 -0.93 -3.08 26.77
CA ILE A 895 -2.12 -2.87 25.95
C ILE A 895 -3.31 -2.45 26.82
N GLU A 896 -4.15 -1.57 26.28
CA GLU A 896 -5.37 -1.05 26.90
C GLU A 896 -6.57 -1.30 25.97
N ASN A 897 -7.71 -1.67 26.55
CA ASN A 897 -9.00 -1.90 25.86
C ASN A 897 -8.93 -2.85 24.65
N PRO A 898 -8.50 -4.13 24.80
CA PRO A 898 -8.48 -5.05 23.68
C PRO A 898 -9.88 -5.48 23.24
N VAL A 899 -10.14 -5.40 21.94
CA VAL A 899 -11.39 -5.78 21.27
C VAL A 899 -11.07 -6.77 20.15
N VAL A 900 -11.90 -7.80 20.01
CA VAL A 900 -11.87 -8.76 18.90
C VAL A 900 -13.14 -8.58 18.07
N GLY A 901 -12.97 -8.23 16.80
CA GLY A 901 -14.04 -8.17 15.81
C GLY A 901 -14.16 -9.50 15.07
N PHE A 902 -15.36 -10.04 14.93
CA PHE A 902 -15.61 -11.31 14.25
C PHE A 902 -16.97 -11.34 13.54
N LYS A 903 -17.10 -12.25 12.58
CA LYS A 903 -18.32 -12.43 11.78
C LYS A 903 -18.86 -13.85 11.86
N VAL A 904 -20.17 -13.99 11.76
CA VAL A 904 -20.87 -15.28 11.72
C VAL A 904 -21.78 -15.34 10.49
N GLU A 905 -21.66 -16.42 9.72
CA GLU A 905 -22.42 -16.59 8.48
C GLU A 905 -23.92 -16.74 8.78
N LYS A 906 -24.76 -15.93 8.09
CA LYS A 906 -26.23 -15.99 8.21
C LYS A 906 -26.76 -17.40 7.90
N LYS A 907 -26.10 -18.11 6.99
CA LYS A 907 -26.41 -19.50 6.69
C LYS A 907 -26.20 -20.42 7.89
N TRP A 908 -25.08 -20.32 8.60
CA TRP A 908 -24.84 -21.13 9.81
C TRP A 908 -25.87 -20.81 10.91
N ILE A 909 -26.22 -19.54 11.09
CA ILE A 909 -27.24 -19.08 12.04
C ILE A 909 -28.59 -19.74 11.72
N GLN A 910 -28.99 -19.73 10.44
CA GLN A 910 -30.24 -20.34 9.96
C GLN A 910 -30.22 -21.86 10.08
N ASP A 911 -29.14 -22.52 9.63
CA ASP A 911 -29.02 -23.98 9.60
C ASP A 911 -29.01 -24.57 11.03
N ASN A 912 -28.58 -23.79 12.03
CA ASN A 912 -28.51 -24.22 13.44
C ASN A 912 -29.62 -23.63 14.34
N ASP A 913 -30.54 -22.83 13.78
CA ASP A 913 -31.64 -22.17 14.50
C ASP A 913 -31.17 -21.26 15.65
N ILE A 914 -30.11 -20.48 15.42
CA ILE A 914 -29.44 -19.67 16.43
C ILE A 914 -30.14 -18.32 16.64
N GLU A 915 -30.39 -17.95 17.91
CA GLU A 915 -30.81 -16.60 18.25
C GLU A 915 -29.60 -15.65 18.15
N VAL A 916 -29.64 -14.67 17.25
CA VAL A 916 -28.50 -13.77 16.96
C VAL A 916 -27.97 -13.07 18.23
N SER A 917 -28.85 -12.67 19.14
CA SER A 917 -28.51 -12.02 20.42
C SER A 917 -27.69 -12.92 21.37
N SER A 918 -27.80 -14.24 21.19
CA SER A 918 -27.12 -15.26 22.00
C SER A 918 -25.69 -15.55 21.53
N ILE A 919 -25.27 -15.01 20.39
CA ILE A 919 -23.92 -15.19 19.87
C ILE A 919 -22.92 -14.49 20.79
N LYS A 920 -21.91 -15.25 21.23
CA LYS A 920 -20.85 -14.78 22.13
C LYS A 920 -19.48 -15.31 21.71
N LEU A 921 -18.46 -14.49 21.94
CA LEU A 921 -17.07 -14.94 21.96
C LEU A 921 -16.73 -15.42 23.38
N ASN A 922 -16.31 -16.67 23.52
CA ASN A 922 -15.92 -17.25 24.80
C ASN A 922 -14.40 -17.33 24.86
N ARG A 923 -13.80 -16.95 25.99
CA ARG A 923 -12.36 -17.04 26.23
C ARG A 923 -12.06 -18.15 27.22
N TYR A 924 -11.09 -19.02 26.91
CA TYR A 924 -10.56 -20.00 27.85
C TYR A 924 -9.39 -19.43 28.62
N HIS A 925 -9.47 -19.40 29.95
CA HIS A 925 -8.39 -18.96 30.82
C HIS A 925 -8.59 -19.49 32.24
N GLY A 926 -7.49 -19.83 32.93
CA GLY A 926 -7.54 -20.33 34.30
C GLY A 926 -8.38 -21.60 34.44
N ASP A 927 -8.27 -22.51 33.47
CA ASP A 927 -9.05 -23.75 33.35
C ASP A 927 -10.56 -23.61 33.12
N THR A 928 -11.05 -22.41 32.77
CA THR A 928 -12.50 -22.14 32.60
C THR A 928 -12.82 -21.36 31.32
N TRP A 929 -13.97 -21.65 30.72
CA TRP A 929 -14.55 -20.83 29.65
C TRP A 929 -15.36 -19.68 30.25
N THR A 930 -15.11 -18.46 29.77
CA THR A 930 -15.86 -17.26 30.15
C THR A 930 -16.43 -16.59 28.91
N ALA A 931 -17.75 -16.39 28.87
CA ALA A 931 -18.40 -15.60 27.83
C ALA A 931 -18.01 -14.12 27.98
N LEU A 932 -17.55 -13.51 26.90
CA LEU A 932 -17.15 -12.12 26.89
C LEU A 932 -18.34 -11.18 26.57
N PRO A 933 -18.27 -9.90 26.97
CA PRO A 933 -19.19 -8.88 26.47
C PRO A 933 -19.07 -8.84 24.94
N THR A 934 -20.15 -9.16 24.25
CA THR A 934 -20.22 -9.21 22.78
C THR A 934 -21.47 -8.50 22.31
N GLU A 935 -21.30 -7.58 21.37
CA GLU A 935 -22.35 -6.78 20.74
C GLU A 935 -22.31 -6.97 19.22
N SER A 936 -23.48 -6.94 18.57
CA SER A 936 -23.54 -6.93 17.11
C SER A 936 -23.37 -5.50 16.61
N THR A 937 -22.49 -5.30 15.63
CA THR A 937 -22.16 -3.99 15.08
C THR A 937 -23.02 -3.66 13.86
N ASP A 938 -23.11 -4.61 12.93
CA ASP A 938 -23.76 -4.47 11.64
C ASP A 938 -24.01 -5.84 10.99
N GLU A 939 -24.68 -5.82 9.84
CA GLU A 939 -24.94 -7.02 9.05
C GLU A 939 -24.81 -6.73 7.56
N ASP A 940 -24.26 -7.67 6.81
CA ASP A 940 -24.16 -7.61 5.36
C ASP A 940 -25.02 -8.70 4.70
N ALA A 941 -24.85 -8.93 3.40
CA ALA A 941 -25.64 -9.92 2.65
C ALA A 941 -25.41 -11.37 3.13
N LEU A 942 -24.26 -11.68 3.72
CA LEU A 942 -23.80 -13.04 4.04
C LEU A 942 -23.54 -13.24 5.53
N TYR A 943 -23.21 -12.20 6.29
CA TYR A 943 -22.73 -12.29 7.66
C TYR A 943 -23.46 -11.34 8.61
N VAL A 944 -23.42 -11.68 9.90
CA VAL A 944 -23.67 -10.75 11.01
C VAL A 944 -22.33 -10.51 11.70
N HIS A 945 -22.01 -9.25 11.98
CA HIS A 945 -20.74 -8.81 12.56
C HIS A 945 -20.90 -8.48 14.03
N PHE A 946 -19.83 -8.74 14.78
CA PHE A 946 -19.78 -8.61 16.23
C PHE A 946 -18.44 -8.06 16.69
N GLU A 947 -18.47 -7.31 17.79
CA GLU A 947 -17.31 -6.91 18.57
C GLU A 947 -17.37 -7.50 19.97
N SER A 948 -16.23 -7.93 20.50
CA SER A 948 -16.13 -8.42 21.87
C SER A 948 -14.91 -7.90 22.62
N GLN A 949 -15.13 -7.33 23.80
CA GLN A 949 -14.06 -6.88 24.68
C GLN A 949 -13.43 -8.07 25.40
N THR A 950 -12.10 -8.14 25.41
CA THR A 950 -11.36 -9.24 26.02
C THR A 950 -10.31 -8.76 27.01
N PRO A 951 -10.14 -9.41 28.18
CA PRO A 951 -9.06 -9.09 29.12
C PRO A 951 -7.67 -9.60 28.68
N GLY A 952 -7.59 -10.35 27.58
CA GLY A 952 -6.33 -10.86 27.04
C GLY A 952 -6.56 -11.90 25.95
N PHE A 953 -5.47 -12.48 25.45
CA PHE A 953 -5.53 -13.45 24.35
C PHE A 953 -5.16 -14.86 24.84
N SER A 954 -5.84 -15.87 24.31
CA SER A 954 -5.77 -17.29 24.69
C SER A 954 -6.62 -18.10 23.69
N PRO A 955 -6.97 -19.37 23.92
CA PRO A 955 -8.00 -20.04 23.14
C PRO A 955 -9.38 -19.38 23.30
N PHE A 956 -10.13 -19.35 22.21
CA PHE A 956 -11.47 -18.80 22.08
C PHE A 956 -12.43 -19.76 21.37
N ALA A 957 -13.74 -19.56 21.58
CA ALA A 957 -14.79 -20.24 20.84
C ALA A 957 -15.97 -19.29 20.58
N ILE A 958 -16.41 -19.21 19.34
CA ILE A 958 -17.64 -18.51 18.95
C ILE A 958 -18.81 -19.48 19.15
N THR A 959 -19.76 -19.13 20.02
CA THR A 959 -20.94 -19.98 20.28
C THR A 959 -22.24 -19.23 20.14
N GLY A 960 -23.33 -19.97 19.87
CA GLY A 960 -24.70 -19.48 19.88
C GLY A 960 -25.67 -20.46 20.54
N GLN A 961 -26.86 -19.99 20.91
CA GLN A 961 -27.93 -20.79 21.48
C GLN A 961 -29.15 -20.81 20.57
N LYS A 962 -29.92 -21.89 20.63
CA LYS A 962 -31.12 -22.02 19.80
C LYS A 962 -32.21 -21.05 20.20
N ASN A 963 -32.95 -20.58 19.21
CA ASN A 963 -34.12 -19.74 19.40
C ASN A 963 -35.24 -20.54 20.08
N THR A 964 -35.32 -20.51 21.40
CA THR A 964 -36.42 -21.18 22.11
C THR A 964 -37.70 -20.38 21.93
N LEU A 965 -38.46 -20.68 20.87
CA LEU A 965 -39.87 -20.31 20.79
C LEU A 965 -40.59 -20.95 21.99
N VAL A 966 -40.97 -20.13 22.96
CA VAL A 966 -41.83 -20.54 24.07
C VAL A 966 -43.14 -21.06 23.48
N ALA A 967 -43.36 -22.37 23.60
CA ALA A 967 -44.62 -23.00 23.22
C ALA A 967 -45.79 -22.38 24.02
N PRO A 968 -46.98 -22.18 23.43
CA PRO A 968 -48.15 -21.70 24.17
C PRO A 968 -48.52 -22.71 25.27
N PRO A 969 -48.98 -22.27 26.44
CA PRO A 969 -49.37 -23.19 27.50
C PRO A 969 -50.57 -24.04 27.07
N GLU A 970 -50.40 -25.36 27.05
CA GLU A 970 -51.52 -26.30 26.89
C GLU A 970 -52.54 -26.18 28.05
N PRO A 971 -53.81 -26.54 27.82
CA PRO A 971 -54.91 -26.17 28.68
C PRO A 971 -54.90 -26.91 30.02
N ARG A 972 -55.24 -26.14 31.04
CA ARG A 972 -55.50 -26.52 32.43
C ARG A 972 -56.40 -27.76 32.54
N ALA A 973 -55.86 -28.84 33.10
CA ALA A 973 -56.63 -29.87 33.81
C ALA A 973 -56.08 -29.99 35.23
N LEU A 974 -56.66 -29.22 36.16
CA LEU A 974 -56.60 -29.54 37.58
C LEU A 974 -58.02 -29.64 38.13
N MET A 975 -58.36 -30.87 38.48
CA MET A 975 -59.44 -31.26 39.38
C MET A 975 -59.37 -30.48 40.69
N SER A 976 -60.54 -29.97 41.08
CA SER A 976 -61.18 -29.89 42.42
C SER A 976 -60.37 -29.76 43.73
N PRO A 977 -60.96 -29.08 44.74
CA PRO A 977 -60.27 -28.18 45.67
C PRO A 977 -60.34 -28.71 47.14
N PRO A 978 -60.21 -27.89 48.22
CA PRO A 978 -58.95 -27.74 48.97
C PRO A 978 -59.08 -27.87 50.50
N GLU A 979 -57.95 -27.59 51.17
CA GLU A 979 -57.74 -27.14 52.58
C GLU A 979 -57.60 -28.16 53.72
N PRO A 980 -56.91 -27.83 54.85
CA PRO A 980 -56.42 -26.50 55.31
C PRO A 980 -54.89 -26.43 55.56
N THR A 981 -54.19 -25.36 55.17
CA THR A 981 -53.86 -24.14 55.97
C THR A 981 -53.30 -24.38 57.36
N ASP A 982 -52.07 -23.92 57.58
CA ASP A 982 -51.86 -22.93 58.63
C ASP A 982 -51.16 -21.70 58.05
N ALA A 983 -51.82 -20.56 58.28
CA ALA A 983 -51.42 -19.20 57.95
C ALA A 983 -50.13 -18.81 58.70
N VAL A 984 -49.34 -17.81 58.30
CA VAL A 984 -49.65 -16.38 58.49
C VAL A 984 -48.90 -15.54 57.44
N ILE A 985 -49.60 -14.55 56.87
CA ILE A 985 -49.09 -13.40 56.08
C ILE A 985 -49.19 -12.11 56.97
N PRO A 986 -48.84 -10.91 56.49
CA PRO A 986 -47.55 -10.20 56.36
C PRO A 986 -47.42 -9.00 57.33
N VAL A 987 -46.27 -8.33 57.41
CA VAL A 987 -46.21 -6.85 57.45
C VAL A 987 -44.94 -6.33 56.74
N ALA A 988 -45.15 -5.19 56.07
CA ALA A 988 -44.36 -4.36 55.18
C ALA A 988 -42.88 -4.00 55.52
N GLU A 989 -42.23 -3.59 54.43
CA GLU A 989 -40.91 -2.99 54.27
C GLU A 989 -40.58 -1.85 55.24
N VAL A 990 -39.35 -1.90 55.76
CA VAL A 990 -38.53 -0.75 56.16
C VAL A 990 -37.09 -1.04 55.75
N GLU A 991 -36.49 -0.13 54.97
CA GLU A 991 -35.09 -0.14 54.53
C GLU A 991 -34.09 -0.18 55.69
N THR A 992 -32.99 -0.93 55.53
CA THR A 992 -31.76 -0.76 56.32
C THR A 992 -30.48 -0.98 55.46
N PRO A 993 -29.33 -0.37 55.82
CA PRO A 993 -28.20 -0.04 54.93
C PRO A 993 -27.14 -1.15 54.77
N PRO A 994 -26.17 -1.00 53.84
CA PRO A 994 -25.22 -2.07 53.48
C PRO A 994 -24.20 -2.40 54.58
N GLU A 995 -23.80 -3.67 54.62
CA GLU A 995 -22.77 -4.20 55.53
C GLU A 995 -21.35 -3.70 55.20
N PRO A 996 -20.45 -3.57 56.20
CA PRO A 996 -19.11 -3.04 56.01
C PRO A 996 -18.13 -4.11 55.48
N THR A 997 -17.32 -3.71 54.51
CA THR A 997 -16.14 -4.45 54.02
C THR A 997 -15.10 -4.67 55.14
N PRO A 998 -14.52 -5.87 55.29
CA PRO A 998 -13.56 -6.16 56.36
C PRO A 998 -12.17 -5.53 56.10
N TRP A 999 -11.64 -4.86 57.14
CA TRP A 999 -10.48 -3.95 57.16
C TRP A 999 -9.08 -4.60 57.07
N TRP A 1000 -8.99 -5.93 57.16
CA TRP A 1000 -7.74 -6.69 57.09
C TRP A 1000 -7.04 -6.71 55.71
N ARG A 1001 -7.74 -6.37 54.62
CA ARG A 1001 -7.14 -6.30 53.27
C ARG A 1001 -6.13 -5.15 53.11
N TYR A 1002 -6.19 -4.10 53.95
CA TYR A 1002 -5.23 -3.00 53.94
C TYR A 1002 -3.94 -3.27 54.73
N LEU A 1003 -3.84 -4.41 55.42
CA LEU A 1003 -2.66 -4.77 56.22
C LEU A 1003 -1.60 -5.58 55.45
N LEU A 1004 -1.93 -6.13 54.27
CA LEU A 1004 -0.98 -6.93 53.48
C LEU A 1004 -0.08 -6.09 52.55
N PHE A 1005 -0.53 -4.91 52.12
CA PHE A 1005 0.26 -4.01 51.26
C PHE A 1005 1.24 -3.11 52.04
N GLY A 1006 0.99 -2.87 53.34
CA GLY A 1006 1.88 -2.07 54.20
C GLY A 1006 3.15 -2.81 54.68
N VAL A 1007 3.11 -4.15 54.79
CA VAL A 1007 4.23 -4.94 55.30
C VAL A 1007 5.28 -5.23 54.21
N VAL A 1008 4.88 -5.34 52.95
CA VAL A 1008 5.82 -5.53 51.82
C VAL A 1008 6.62 -4.26 51.53
N ALA A 1009 5.99 -3.08 51.58
CA ALA A 1009 6.66 -1.79 51.37
C ALA A 1009 7.71 -1.45 52.44
N LEU A 1010 7.48 -1.83 53.71
CA LEU A 1010 8.42 -1.60 54.81
C LEU A 1010 9.63 -2.55 54.78
N VAL A 1011 9.48 -3.76 54.23
CA VAL A 1011 10.59 -4.73 54.08
C VAL A 1011 11.50 -4.34 52.90
N THR A 1012 10.95 -3.80 51.81
CA THR A 1012 11.74 -3.28 50.68
C THR A 1012 12.52 -2.01 51.03
N ILE A 1013 11.96 -1.11 51.85
CA ILE A 1013 12.65 0.13 52.28
C ILE A 1013 13.74 -0.18 53.32
N ALA A 1014 13.51 -1.13 54.23
CA ALA A 1014 14.53 -1.58 55.19
C ALA A 1014 15.68 -2.36 54.52
N GLY A 1015 15.39 -3.13 53.46
CA GLY A 1015 16.40 -3.80 52.63
C GLY A 1015 17.27 -2.82 51.84
N ALA A 1016 16.66 -1.80 51.23
CA ALA A 1016 17.38 -0.74 50.52
C ALA A 1016 18.26 0.13 51.46
N TYR A 1017 17.78 0.42 52.67
CA TYR A 1017 18.53 1.15 53.69
C TYR A 1017 19.75 0.37 54.23
N MET A 1018 19.62 -0.96 54.41
CA MET A 1018 20.75 -1.82 54.82
C MET A 1018 21.77 -2.04 53.70
N TYR A 1019 21.33 -2.05 52.43
CA TYR A 1019 22.22 -2.15 51.27
C TYR A 1019 23.03 -0.86 51.05
N MET A 1020 22.42 0.32 51.24
CA MET A 1020 23.10 1.61 51.12
C MET A 1020 24.08 1.90 52.27
N ARG A 1021 23.84 1.36 53.47
CA ARG A 1021 24.75 1.54 54.63
C ARG A 1021 25.98 0.63 54.59
N LYS A 1022 26.06 -0.33 53.67
CA LYS A 1022 27.21 -1.25 53.49
C LYS A 1022 28.20 -0.82 52.39
N ARG A 1023 27.98 0.34 51.76
CA ARG A 1023 28.86 0.94 50.72
C ARG A 1023 29.52 2.27 51.13
N GLN A 1024 29.39 2.72 52.37
CA GLN A 1024 30.13 3.86 52.94
C GLN A 1024 30.71 3.53 54.32
N GLY A 1025 31.53 2.49 54.36
CA GLY A 1025 32.36 2.10 55.51
C GLY A 1025 33.62 1.43 55.01
#